data_AF-U2MWB0-F1
#
_entry.id   AF-U2MWB0-F1
#
_cell.length_a   1.000
_cell.length_b   1.000
_cell.length_c   1.000
_cell.angle_alpha   90.00
_cell.angle_beta   90.00
_cell.angle_gamma   90.00
#
_symmetry.space_group_name_H-M   'P 1'
#
loop_
_entity.id
_entity.type
_entity.pdbx_description
1 polymer ?
#
loop_
_entity_poly.entity_id
_entity_poly.type
_entity_poly.pdbx_seq_one_letter_code
_entity_poly.pdbx_strand_id
1 'polypeptide(L)'
;MKNIKNTRKLYFALVVWACAFVSVYAQTILESAVLEKVQAAVFEVVVEKPAEGKLTYEKKLPLERIPFAIRNDAYLPIGTAFLMSDGKFYSAAHVFSLYKETLYTNYFLRGKDGKTWKIASVTKFATDRDFICFDAENFTADKNKGLSVAPDASLNSTVFSVGNALGEGIVIRNGVLTSRTPEQENGAWQWLRFSAAASPGNSGGPLITEKGDVLGIIAMKSQNENLNYALPFAETKNVPDNTGVVHIPFYYRLPTILTERFYHIFDEKLSLPQNLGSLRAEITSRYRKNTDALVHDLGERFAPDADEGFARAAGAAEMLSNSYMIGFPYTIYLSDAGKWDYMRPKEISTHQLGDNGFVNFGSMLGYTFAYIVKPESVALKNLIASPKTYVDYILSASKITRNVAGENIAITSLGDPCKSDKHIDRFGRTWLINYWELPFVDYMAIAYALPMPDGVYVMLKFDSYGDVLNGHRQDMAFIADYAYPSYSAELKNWKEYLSLSEAEAGKRDPIIASLSLDYSKKRIALKTGAYSVDLPSSVLTPADDTTLGLSIGYAFKDGKVVQEERALSLSTNKRAENYRFLFISKQPKPDKSALKTTTESWEQKRDCIPPYDGKPYDSEQYTFVDKILYPNGVTYKTRSSADCIYILGGELGGQGKKSEALRFIAAAEKGVRVR
;
A
#
# COMPACT_ATOMS: atom_id res chain seq x y z
N MET A 1 69.10 61.36 -37.09
CA MET A 1 68.21 62.15 -37.98
C MET A 1 67.41 61.21 -38.86
N LYS A 2 66.14 61.56 -39.08
CA LYS A 2 65.04 60.89 -39.81
C LYS A 2 65.44 59.97 -40.98
N ASN A 3 64.65 58.91 -41.19
CA ASN A 3 63.92 58.80 -42.45
C ASN A 3 62.62 57.97 -42.36
N ILE A 4 61.70 58.32 -43.25
CA ILE A 4 60.24 58.20 -43.18
C ILE A 4 59.72 57.39 -44.39
N LYS A 5 58.67 56.60 -44.16
CA LYS A 5 57.55 56.13 -45.04
C LYS A 5 57.79 55.33 -46.34
N ASN A 6 57.16 54.14 -46.32
CA ASN A 6 56.15 53.55 -47.24
C ASN A 6 56.30 53.62 -48.77
N THR A 7 56.25 52.44 -49.40
CA THR A 7 55.22 52.10 -50.41
C THR A 7 55.10 50.58 -50.64
N ARG A 8 53.86 50.10 -50.84
CA ARG A 8 53.44 48.70 -51.07
C ARG A 8 53.83 48.19 -52.48
N LYS A 9 54.15 46.91 -52.60
CA LYS A 9 53.77 46.06 -53.76
C LYS A 9 53.40 44.64 -53.29
N LEU A 10 52.27 44.19 -53.82
CA LEU A 10 51.56 42.94 -53.58
C LEU A 10 52.16 41.84 -54.48
N TYR A 11 52.48 40.66 -53.94
CA TYR A 11 52.81 39.47 -54.73
C TYR A 11 51.73 38.40 -54.52
N PHE A 12 51.14 37.98 -55.65
CA PHE A 12 50.23 36.84 -55.78
C PHE A 12 50.99 35.53 -55.59
N ALA A 13 50.47 34.63 -54.75
CA ALA A 13 50.85 33.22 -54.73
C ALA A 13 49.57 32.37 -54.84
N LEU A 14 49.52 31.56 -55.90
CA LEU A 14 48.50 30.53 -56.13
C LEU A 14 48.50 29.52 -54.99
N VAL A 15 47.33 29.31 -54.36
CA VAL A 15 47.06 28.13 -53.53
C VAL A 15 45.95 27.34 -54.21
N VAL A 16 46.30 26.12 -54.63
CA VAL A 16 45.41 25.14 -55.24
C VAL A 16 44.40 24.68 -54.19
N TRP A 17 43.11 24.84 -54.49
CA TRP A 17 42.00 24.40 -53.64
C TRP A 17 41.73 22.92 -53.92
N ALA A 18 42.26 22.03 -53.08
CA ALA A 18 41.82 20.65 -53.03
C ALA A 18 40.53 20.61 -52.18
N CYS A 19 39.37 20.57 -52.85
CA CYS A 19 38.10 20.28 -52.20
C CYS A 19 38.12 18.84 -51.66
N ALA A 20 38.49 18.68 -50.39
CA ALA A 20 38.12 17.49 -49.64
C ALA A 20 36.60 17.52 -49.46
N PHE A 21 35.89 16.67 -50.22
CA PHE A 21 34.51 16.33 -49.91
C PHE A 21 34.49 15.70 -48.51
N VAL A 22 34.14 16.51 -47.51
CA VAL A 22 33.73 15.97 -46.22
C VAL A 22 32.38 15.30 -46.48
N SER A 23 32.40 13.98 -46.63
CA SER A 23 31.18 13.18 -46.56
C SER A 23 30.56 13.41 -45.20
N VAL A 24 29.60 14.33 -45.14
CA VAL A 24 28.64 14.39 -44.04
C VAL A 24 27.95 13.03 -44.07
N TYR A 25 28.20 12.20 -43.06
CA TYR A 25 27.44 10.97 -42.86
C TYR A 25 25.98 11.40 -42.69
N ALA A 26 25.20 11.31 -43.77
CA ALA A 26 23.77 11.49 -43.71
C ALA A 26 23.23 10.45 -42.72
N GLN A 27 22.50 10.91 -41.72
CA GLN A 27 21.72 10.04 -40.86
C GLN A 27 20.86 9.16 -41.76
N THR A 28 20.96 7.83 -41.64
CA THR A 28 20.18 6.92 -42.50
C THR A 28 18.69 7.15 -42.24
N ILE A 29 17.97 7.62 -43.25
CA ILE A 29 16.52 7.81 -43.24
C ILE A 29 15.93 6.74 -44.15
N LEU A 30 14.74 6.22 -43.80
CA LEU A 30 14.01 5.28 -44.64
C LEU A 30 13.72 5.91 -46.01
N GLU A 31 13.80 5.10 -47.07
CA GLU A 31 13.32 5.52 -48.39
C GLU A 31 11.83 5.91 -48.32
N SER A 32 11.42 6.92 -49.10
CA SER A 32 10.06 7.48 -49.01
C SER A 32 8.95 6.43 -49.15
N ALA A 33 9.11 5.46 -50.06
CA ALA A 33 8.13 4.38 -50.24
C ALA A 33 8.06 3.44 -49.02
N VAL A 34 9.20 3.16 -48.38
CA VAL A 34 9.27 2.37 -47.15
C VAL A 34 8.63 3.13 -46.00
N LEU A 35 8.96 4.43 -45.87
CA LEU A 35 8.39 5.32 -44.87
C LEU A 35 6.86 5.38 -44.96
N GLU A 36 6.31 5.57 -46.16
CA GLU A 36 4.86 5.62 -46.37
C GLU A 36 4.18 4.30 -46.00
N LYS A 37 4.79 3.17 -46.38
CA LYS A 37 4.28 1.83 -46.03
C LYS A 37 4.28 1.62 -44.51
N VAL A 38 5.39 1.93 -43.84
CA VAL A 38 5.54 1.82 -42.38
C VAL A 38 4.50 2.69 -41.67
N GLN A 39 4.36 3.95 -42.06
CA GLN A 39 3.36 4.85 -41.46
C GLN A 39 1.90 4.41 -41.69
N ALA A 40 1.63 3.68 -42.77
CA ALA A 40 0.30 3.12 -43.03
C ALA A 40 0.03 1.82 -42.26
N ALA A 41 1.07 1.12 -41.83
CA ALA A 41 0.98 -0.17 -41.17
C ALA A 41 1.14 -0.11 -39.64
N VAL A 42 1.61 1.02 -39.09
CA VAL A 42 1.83 1.19 -37.65
C VAL A 42 0.77 2.13 -37.05
N PHE A 43 0.23 1.72 -35.91
CA PHE A 43 -0.91 2.33 -35.23
C PHE A 43 -0.58 2.59 -33.77
N GLU A 44 -1.13 3.67 -33.21
CA GLU A 44 -1.14 3.84 -31.76
C GLU A 44 -2.16 2.89 -31.15
N VAL A 45 -1.84 2.27 -30.02
CA VAL A 45 -2.84 1.63 -29.15
C VAL A 45 -3.27 2.68 -28.14
N VAL A 46 -4.56 2.98 -28.13
CA VAL A 46 -5.14 4.05 -27.31
C VAL A 46 -6.36 3.55 -26.53
N VAL A 47 -6.60 4.16 -25.37
CA VAL A 47 -7.82 3.99 -24.57
C VAL A 47 -8.55 5.32 -24.49
N GLU A 48 -9.85 5.29 -24.20
CA GLU A 48 -10.60 6.52 -23.96
C GLU A 48 -10.01 7.26 -22.75
N LYS A 49 -9.87 8.59 -22.87
CA LYS A 49 -9.35 9.40 -21.77
C LYS A 49 -10.35 9.33 -20.61
N PRO A 50 -9.92 8.87 -19.42
CA PRO A 50 -10.81 8.71 -18.29
C PRO A 50 -11.31 10.06 -17.77
N ALA A 51 -12.50 10.03 -17.18
CA ALA A 51 -13.07 11.19 -16.50
C ALA A 51 -12.26 11.56 -15.24
N GLU A 52 -12.49 12.76 -14.74
CA GLU A 52 -11.84 13.27 -13.53
C GLU A 52 -12.27 12.51 -12.27
N GLY A 53 -13.48 11.95 -12.24
CA GLY A 53 -14.08 11.32 -11.06
C GLY A 53 -14.76 12.33 -10.12
N LYS A 54 -14.90 11.96 -8.85
CA LYS A 54 -15.59 12.76 -7.81
C LYS A 54 -14.64 13.58 -6.91
N LEU A 55 -13.41 13.79 -7.36
CA LEU A 55 -12.37 14.42 -6.54
C LEU A 55 -12.57 15.93 -6.41
N THR A 56 -12.18 16.47 -5.27
CA THR A 56 -12.03 17.91 -5.06
C THR A 56 -10.58 18.27 -4.74
N TYR A 57 -10.19 19.48 -5.10
CA TYR A 57 -8.82 19.97 -4.98
C TYR A 57 -8.78 21.26 -4.16
N GLU A 58 -7.63 21.55 -3.57
CA GLU A 58 -7.40 22.79 -2.81
C GLU A 58 -7.54 24.05 -3.68
N LYS A 59 -7.35 23.91 -5.00
CA LYS A 59 -7.51 24.97 -6.00
C LYS A 59 -7.89 24.36 -7.35
N LYS A 60 -8.39 25.20 -8.26
CA LYS A 60 -8.69 24.78 -9.63
C LYS A 60 -7.43 24.23 -10.31
N LEU A 61 -7.57 23.09 -11.00
CA LEU A 61 -6.48 22.48 -11.76
C LEU A 61 -6.08 23.36 -12.97
N PRO A 62 -4.79 23.62 -13.20
CA PRO A 62 -4.28 24.44 -14.30
C PRO A 62 -4.23 23.64 -15.61
N LEU A 63 -5.37 23.04 -16.01
CA LEU A 63 -5.46 22.18 -17.18
C LEU A 63 -5.08 22.91 -18.47
N GLU A 64 -5.22 24.23 -18.51
CA GLU A 64 -4.83 25.08 -19.63
C GLU A 64 -3.33 25.12 -19.94
N ARG A 65 -2.50 24.67 -19.01
CA ARG A 65 -1.05 24.58 -19.19
C ARG A 65 -0.61 23.26 -19.81
N ILE A 66 -1.50 22.28 -19.88
CA ILE A 66 -1.27 21.04 -20.62
C ILE A 66 -1.29 21.36 -22.13
N PRO A 67 -0.34 20.85 -22.94
CA PRO A 67 -0.32 21.09 -24.38
C PRO A 67 -1.69 20.84 -25.04
N PHE A 68 -2.09 21.74 -25.96
CA PHE A 68 -3.42 21.75 -26.55
C PHE A 68 -3.83 20.39 -27.14
N ALA A 69 -2.92 19.72 -27.84
CA ALA A 69 -3.14 18.41 -28.42
C ALA A 69 -3.46 17.36 -27.34
N ILE A 70 -2.62 17.27 -26.30
CA ILE A 70 -2.80 16.32 -25.19
C ILE A 70 -4.08 16.63 -24.42
N ARG A 71 -4.38 17.89 -24.12
CA ARG A 71 -5.55 18.29 -23.34
C ARG A 71 -6.86 17.89 -24.03
N ASN A 72 -6.97 18.15 -25.34
CA ASN A 72 -8.21 18.01 -26.10
C ASN A 72 -8.35 16.65 -26.82
N ASP A 73 -7.32 15.80 -26.80
CA ASP A 73 -7.43 14.43 -27.32
C ASP A 73 -8.48 13.65 -26.52
N ALA A 74 -9.40 12.95 -27.20
CA ALA A 74 -10.38 12.09 -26.55
C ALA A 74 -9.76 10.79 -26.02
N TYR A 75 -8.52 10.49 -26.42
CA TYR A 75 -7.84 9.24 -26.10
C TYR A 75 -6.52 9.47 -25.36
N LEU A 76 -6.08 8.44 -24.64
CA LEU A 76 -4.75 8.32 -24.06
C LEU A 76 -3.96 7.23 -24.81
N PRO A 77 -2.77 7.54 -25.32
CA PRO A 77 -1.91 6.52 -25.90
C PRO A 77 -1.25 5.66 -24.81
N ILE A 78 -1.30 4.35 -24.99
CA ILE A 78 -0.76 3.36 -24.06
C ILE A 78 0.27 2.43 -24.70
N GLY A 79 0.38 2.41 -26.03
CA GLY A 79 1.37 1.61 -26.76
C GLY A 79 1.28 1.79 -28.27
N THR A 80 1.86 0.84 -28.99
CA THR A 80 1.88 0.76 -30.45
C THR A 80 1.49 -0.65 -30.90
N ALA A 81 0.85 -0.76 -32.06
CA ALA A 81 0.61 -2.01 -32.76
C ALA A 81 0.94 -1.86 -34.25
N PHE A 82 1.12 -2.98 -34.96
CA PHE A 82 1.40 -2.94 -36.40
C PHE A 82 0.73 -4.07 -37.15
N LEU A 83 0.35 -3.79 -38.39
CA LEU A 83 -0.29 -4.71 -39.32
C LEU A 83 0.78 -5.48 -40.09
N MET A 84 0.68 -6.81 -40.07
CA MET A 84 1.52 -7.70 -40.87
C MET A 84 0.82 -8.11 -42.18
N SER A 85 1.60 -8.57 -43.15
CA SER A 85 1.14 -9.05 -44.46
C SER A 85 0.23 -10.28 -44.41
N ASP A 86 0.21 -10.99 -43.28
CA ASP A 86 -0.79 -12.02 -42.97
C ASP A 86 -2.20 -11.46 -42.70
N GLY A 87 -2.31 -10.14 -42.54
CA GLY A 87 -3.55 -9.41 -42.27
C GLY A 87 -3.89 -9.28 -40.78
N LYS A 88 -2.96 -9.63 -39.87
CA LYS A 88 -3.16 -9.55 -38.42
C LYS A 88 -2.39 -8.39 -37.79
N PHE A 89 -2.90 -7.89 -36.68
CA PHE A 89 -2.20 -6.89 -35.86
C PHE A 89 -1.40 -7.57 -34.77
N TYR A 90 -0.19 -7.06 -34.54
CA TYR A 90 0.70 -7.49 -33.46
C TYR A 90 1.05 -6.32 -32.56
N SER A 91 1.25 -6.62 -31.28
CA SER A 91 1.71 -5.68 -30.26
C SER A 91 2.37 -6.44 -29.11
N ALA A 92 2.79 -5.73 -28.07
CA ALA A 92 3.28 -6.31 -26.83
C ALA A 92 2.11 -6.62 -25.90
N ALA A 93 2.14 -7.77 -25.22
CA ALA A 93 1.02 -8.22 -24.39
C ALA A 93 0.79 -7.30 -23.17
N HIS A 94 1.85 -6.76 -22.58
CA HIS A 94 1.75 -5.90 -21.39
C HIS A 94 0.99 -4.59 -21.65
N VAL A 95 0.90 -4.13 -22.89
CA VAL A 95 0.11 -2.93 -23.26
C VAL A 95 -1.38 -3.12 -22.92
N PHE A 96 -1.85 -4.36 -22.88
CA PHE A 96 -3.27 -4.70 -22.71
C PHE A 96 -3.66 -5.10 -21.29
N SER A 97 -2.70 -5.15 -20.34
CA SER A 97 -2.95 -5.51 -18.94
C SER A 97 -3.87 -6.74 -18.78
N LEU A 98 -3.50 -7.86 -19.43
CA LEU A 98 -4.39 -9.00 -19.63
C LEU A 98 -4.91 -9.66 -18.33
N TYR A 99 -4.12 -9.59 -17.26
CA TYR A 99 -4.39 -10.24 -15.97
C TYR A 99 -4.61 -9.24 -14.81
N LYS A 100 -4.70 -7.94 -15.11
CA LYS A 100 -4.94 -6.88 -14.13
C LYS A 100 -6.27 -6.20 -14.42
N GLU A 101 -7.06 -5.96 -13.37
CA GLU A 101 -8.23 -5.08 -13.47
C GLU A 101 -7.78 -3.64 -13.74
N THR A 102 -8.62 -2.91 -14.46
CA THR A 102 -8.41 -1.52 -14.89
C THR A 102 -9.78 -0.86 -15.08
N LEU A 103 -9.81 0.46 -15.00
CA LEU A 103 -10.93 1.31 -15.37
C LEU A 103 -11.05 1.49 -16.90
N TYR A 104 -10.03 1.11 -17.68
CA TYR A 104 -10.08 1.14 -19.14
C TYR A 104 -10.98 0.03 -19.71
N THR A 105 -12.06 0.44 -20.38
CA THR A 105 -13.07 -0.48 -20.91
C THR A 105 -12.76 -0.94 -22.34
N ASN A 106 -12.39 -0.01 -23.22
CA ASN A 106 -12.20 -0.25 -24.64
C ASN A 106 -10.79 0.16 -25.08
N TYR A 107 -10.25 -0.62 -26.02
CA TYR A 107 -8.94 -0.40 -26.62
C TYR A 107 -9.13 -0.17 -28.11
N PHE A 108 -8.39 0.77 -28.67
CA PHE A 108 -8.50 1.18 -30.06
C PHE A 108 -7.13 1.26 -30.72
N LEU A 109 -7.11 0.96 -32.01
CA LEU A 109 -6.04 1.36 -32.90
C LEU A 109 -6.33 2.77 -33.40
N ARG A 110 -5.32 3.65 -33.42
CA ARG A 110 -5.39 4.96 -34.09
C ARG A 110 -4.33 5.05 -35.17
N GLY A 111 -4.77 5.31 -36.40
CA GLY A 111 -3.90 5.47 -37.57
C GLY A 111 -3.33 6.88 -37.67
N LYS A 112 -2.37 7.08 -38.60
CA LYS A 112 -1.77 8.40 -38.87
C LYS A 112 -2.77 9.48 -39.31
N ASP A 113 -3.92 9.06 -39.83
CA ASP A 113 -5.03 9.92 -40.25
C ASP A 113 -5.96 10.30 -39.08
N GLY A 114 -5.66 9.82 -37.86
CA GLY A 114 -6.47 10.03 -36.66
C GLY A 114 -7.70 9.13 -36.57
N LYS A 115 -7.96 8.28 -37.57
CA LYS A 115 -9.09 7.34 -37.54
C LYS A 115 -8.85 6.26 -36.50
N THR A 116 -9.91 5.88 -35.78
CA THR A 116 -9.86 4.85 -34.75
C THR A 116 -10.65 3.60 -35.12
N TRP A 117 -10.14 2.45 -34.67
CA TRP A 117 -10.81 1.15 -34.81
C TRP A 117 -10.74 0.41 -33.49
N LYS A 118 -11.89 -0.08 -33.02
CA LYS A 118 -11.95 -0.85 -31.78
C LYS A 118 -11.25 -2.20 -31.95
N ILE A 119 -10.43 -2.58 -30.99
CA ILE A 119 -9.78 -3.89 -30.97
C ILE A 119 -10.84 -4.94 -30.60
N ALA A 120 -10.99 -5.94 -31.45
CA ALA A 120 -12.11 -6.87 -31.44
C ALA A 120 -11.75 -8.16 -30.67
N SER A 121 -10.98 -9.03 -31.33
CA SER A 121 -10.69 -10.38 -30.87
C SER A 121 -9.20 -10.64 -30.84
N VAL A 122 -8.72 -11.20 -29.74
CA VAL A 122 -7.37 -11.74 -29.60
C VAL A 122 -7.36 -13.13 -30.20
N THR A 123 -6.39 -13.41 -31.07
CA THR A 123 -6.26 -14.67 -31.83
C THR A 123 -5.07 -15.51 -31.37
N LYS A 124 -4.02 -14.85 -30.85
CA LYS A 124 -2.84 -15.51 -30.28
C LYS A 124 -2.14 -14.58 -29.30
N PHE A 125 -1.62 -15.09 -28.19
CA PHE A 125 -0.73 -14.30 -27.32
C PHE A 125 0.13 -15.20 -26.44
N ALA A 126 1.21 -14.64 -25.92
CA ALA A 126 1.95 -15.25 -24.82
C ALA A 126 2.54 -14.18 -23.90
N THR A 127 2.33 -14.30 -22.58
CA THR A 127 2.83 -13.32 -21.62
C THR A 127 4.33 -13.49 -21.33
N ASP A 128 4.87 -14.71 -21.42
CA ASP A 128 6.31 -14.97 -21.27
C ASP A 128 7.12 -14.29 -22.38
N ARG A 129 6.63 -14.37 -23.63
CA ARG A 129 7.22 -13.73 -24.80
C ARG A 129 6.74 -12.30 -25.03
N ASP A 130 5.82 -11.80 -24.20
CA ASP A 130 5.25 -10.46 -24.25
C ASP A 130 4.74 -10.04 -25.64
N PHE A 131 3.95 -10.88 -26.31
CA PHE A 131 3.28 -10.50 -27.56
C PHE A 131 1.80 -10.86 -27.56
N ILE A 132 1.04 -10.11 -28.36
CA ILE A 132 -0.38 -10.32 -28.60
C ILE A 132 -0.70 -10.08 -30.07
N CYS A 133 -1.57 -10.93 -30.62
CA CYS A 133 -2.06 -10.89 -31.98
C CYS A 133 -3.59 -10.78 -31.95
N PHE A 134 -4.15 -9.83 -32.70
CA PHE A 134 -5.58 -9.50 -32.63
C PHE A 134 -6.11 -8.95 -33.95
N ASP A 135 -7.44 -8.89 -34.02
CA ASP A 135 -8.20 -8.26 -35.10
C ASP A 135 -8.89 -6.98 -34.59
N ALA A 136 -9.22 -6.06 -35.51
CA ALA A 136 -9.93 -4.82 -35.21
C ALA A 136 -11.29 -4.77 -35.93
N GLU A 137 -12.30 -4.21 -35.27
CA GLU A 137 -13.65 -4.07 -35.81
C GLU A 137 -13.66 -3.08 -36.97
N ASN A 138 -14.42 -3.40 -38.02
CA ASN A 138 -14.60 -2.54 -39.20
C ASN A 138 -13.26 -2.12 -39.86
N PHE A 139 -12.21 -2.94 -39.69
CA PHE A 139 -10.93 -2.77 -40.37
C PHE A 139 -10.82 -3.74 -41.53
N THR A 140 -10.75 -3.22 -42.76
CA THR A 140 -10.47 -4.03 -43.94
C THR A 140 -8.96 -4.10 -44.14
N ALA A 141 -8.36 -5.25 -43.81
CA ALA A 141 -6.93 -5.46 -44.00
C ALA A 141 -6.57 -5.46 -45.49
N ASP A 142 -5.87 -4.42 -45.92
CA ASP A 142 -5.16 -4.42 -47.19
C ASP A 142 -3.82 -5.10 -47.00
N LYS A 143 -3.72 -6.38 -47.39
CA LYS A 143 -2.50 -7.19 -47.23
C LYS A 143 -1.28 -6.57 -47.91
N ASN A 144 -1.47 -5.76 -48.95
CA ASN A 144 -0.37 -5.07 -49.63
C ASN A 144 0.21 -3.92 -48.77
N LYS A 145 -0.56 -3.43 -47.78
CA LYS A 145 -0.12 -2.42 -46.81
C LYS A 145 0.51 -3.01 -45.56
N GLY A 146 0.37 -4.32 -45.32
CA GLY A 146 1.01 -5.00 -44.19
C GLY A 146 2.53 -5.08 -44.31
N LEU A 147 3.21 -5.09 -43.17
CA LEU A 147 4.66 -5.28 -43.11
C LEU A 147 5.05 -6.75 -43.38
N SER A 148 6.26 -6.94 -43.89
CA SER A 148 6.83 -8.26 -44.16
C SER A 148 7.74 -8.68 -43.00
N VAL A 149 7.90 -9.98 -42.79
CA VAL A 149 8.86 -10.51 -41.82
C VAL A 149 10.26 -10.40 -42.41
N ALA A 150 11.21 -9.88 -41.65
CA ALA A 150 12.61 -9.84 -42.05
C ALA A 150 13.29 -11.22 -41.86
N PRO A 151 14.25 -11.60 -42.72
CA PRO A 151 15.25 -12.58 -42.32
C PRO A 151 16.05 -12.03 -41.11
N ASP A 152 16.68 -12.92 -40.34
CA ASP A 152 17.48 -12.48 -39.19
C ASP A 152 18.58 -11.48 -39.62
N ALA A 153 18.87 -10.50 -38.77
CA ALA A 153 19.81 -9.42 -39.05
C ALA A 153 21.14 -9.62 -38.32
N SER A 154 22.25 -9.32 -39.02
CA SER A 154 23.58 -9.34 -38.44
C SER A 154 23.73 -8.26 -37.37
N LEU A 155 24.59 -8.49 -36.37
CA LEU A 155 24.96 -7.45 -35.43
C LEU A 155 25.55 -6.24 -36.15
N ASN A 156 25.34 -5.06 -35.58
CA ASN A 156 25.68 -3.75 -36.10
C ASN A 156 24.93 -3.34 -37.38
N SER A 157 23.89 -4.08 -37.80
CA SER A 157 22.99 -3.61 -38.87
C SER A 157 22.16 -2.42 -38.42
N THR A 158 21.90 -1.48 -39.33
CA THR A 158 20.93 -0.40 -39.11
C THR A 158 19.54 -0.99 -38.83
N VAL A 159 18.88 -0.48 -37.81
CA VAL A 159 17.49 -0.80 -37.47
C VAL A 159 16.73 0.47 -37.12
N PHE A 160 15.41 0.41 -37.23
CA PHE A 160 14.53 1.51 -36.84
C PHE A 160 13.50 1.02 -35.83
N SER A 161 13.35 1.76 -34.74
CA SER A 161 12.22 1.60 -33.84
C SER A 161 11.07 2.48 -34.33
N VAL A 162 9.90 1.90 -34.51
CA VAL A 162 8.70 2.62 -34.94
C VAL A 162 7.65 2.53 -33.84
N GLY A 163 7.12 3.67 -33.43
CA GLY A 163 6.05 3.70 -32.44
C GLY A 163 5.68 5.10 -32.02
N ASN A 164 4.75 5.21 -31.09
CA ASN A 164 4.25 6.50 -30.65
C ASN A 164 5.25 7.25 -29.77
N ALA A 165 5.49 8.51 -30.10
CA ALA A 165 6.04 9.48 -29.14
C ALA A 165 4.88 10.28 -28.54
N LEU A 166 4.41 9.87 -27.35
CA LEU A 166 3.35 10.48 -26.53
C LEU A 166 2.87 11.89 -26.99
N GLY A 167 1.86 11.93 -27.86
CA GLY A 167 1.22 13.19 -28.31
C GLY A 167 1.80 13.84 -29.58
N GLU A 168 2.86 13.27 -30.17
CA GLU A 168 3.47 13.67 -31.45
C GLU A 168 3.15 12.69 -32.60
N GLY A 169 2.48 11.57 -32.29
CA GLY A 169 2.09 10.53 -33.25
C GLY A 169 3.18 9.49 -33.48
N ILE A 170 3.09 8.76 -34.60
CA ILE A 170 4.05 7.71 -34.94
C ILE A 170 5.40 8.31 -35.33
N VAL A 171 6.43 8.00 -34.54
CA VAL A 171 7.81 8.42 -34.74
C VAL A 171 8.67 7.22 -35.13
N ILE A 172 9.61 7.48 -36.03
CA ILE A 172 10.59 6.51 -36.51
C ILE A 172 11.96 7.00 -36.07
N ARG A 173 12.71 6.15 -35.37
CA ARG A 173 14.04 6.48 -34.85
C ARG A 173 15.04 5.44 -35.30
N ASN A 174 16.19 5.89 -35.79
CA ASN A 174 17.25 5.04 -36.28
C ASN A 174 18.19 4.60 -35.14
N GLY A 175 18.86 3.46 -35.33
CA GLY A 175 19.90 2.94 -34.47
C GLY A 175 20.52 1.68 -35.06
N VAL A 176 21.13 0.85 -34.23
CA VAL A 176 21.77 -0.41 -34.64
C VAL A 176 21.32 -1.58 -33.78
N LEU A 177 21.30 -2.78 -34.35
CA LEU A 177 21.16 -4.04 -33.61
C LEU A 177 22.51 -4.36 -32.94
N THR A 178 22.61 -4.21 -31.62
CA THR A 178 23.90 -4.22 -30.92
C THR A 178 24.30 -5.59 -30.42
N SER A 179 23.36 -6.36 -29.87
CA SER A 179 23.64 -7.68 -29.30
C SER A 179 22.37 -8.53 -29.21
N ARG A 180 22.52 -9.73 -28.66
CA ARG A 180 21.44 -10.63 -28.25
C ARG A 180 21.64 -11.01 -26.79
N THR A 181 20.55 -11.19 -26.07
CA THR A 181 20.61 -11.57 -24.65
C THR A 181 19.60 -12.69 -24.40
N PRO A 182 19.98 -13.78 -23.72
CA PRO A 182 19.03 -14.83 -23.37
C PRO A 182 17.89 -14.27 -22.53
N GLU A 183 16.72 -14.85 -22.71
CA GLU A 183 15.61 -14.76 -21.77
C GLU A 183 16.05 -15.15 -20.35
N GLN A 184 15.47 -14.50 -19.35
CA GLN A 184 15.97 -14.48 -17.97
C GLN A 184 15.74 -15.77 -17.19
N GLU A 185 14.63 -16.47 -17.41
CA GLU A 185 14.22 -17.66 -16.66
C GLU A 185 14.94 -18.92 -17.16
N ASN A 186 14.80 -19.23 -18.44
CA ASN A 186 15.20 -20.48 -19.06
C ASN A 186 16.14 -20.29 -20.26
N GLY A 187 16.35 -19.04 -20.70
CA GLY A 187 17.11 -18.75 -21.92
C GLY A 187 16.44 -19.29 -23.19
N ALA A 188 15.11 -19.45 -23.14
CA ALA A 188 14.32 -20.13 -24.18
C ALA A 188 14.31 -19.40 -25.54
N TRP A 189 14.58 -18.09 -25.54
CA TRP A 189 14.83 -17.30 -26.74
C TRP A 189 15.93 -16.27 -26.49
N GLN A 190 16.31 -15.56 -27.55
CA GLN A 190 17.30 -14.48 -27.52
C GLN A 190 16.62 -13.14 -27.82
N TRP A 191 16.56 -12.26 -26.83
CA TRP A 191 16.11 -10.89 -27.03
C TRP A 191 17.02 -10.15 -28.01
N LEU A 192 16.44 -9.41 -28.95
CA LEU A 192 17.18 -8.47 -29.80
C LEU A 192 17.50 -7.21 -28.98
N ARG A 193 18.77 -6.85 -28.89
CA ARG A 193 19.23 -5.63 -28.20
C ARG A 193 19.55 -4.56 -29.23
N PHE A 194 18.98 -3.36 -29.10
CA PHE A 194 19.13 -2.30 -30.10
C PHE A 194 19.30 -0.91 -29.50
N SER A 195 19.96 0.00 -30.24
CA SER A 195 20.28 1.36 -29.77
C SER A 195 19.30 2.46 -30.21
N ALA A 196 18.40 2.16 -31.17
CA ALA A 196 17.38 3.11 -31.59
C ALA A 196 16.53 3.51 -30.37
N ALA A 197 16.30 4.81 -30.19
CA ALA A 197 15.76 5.31 -28.93
C ALA A 197 14.30 4.87 -28.70
N ALA A 198 14.06 4.05 -27.67
CA ALA A 198 12.72 3.68 -27.23
C ALA A 198 12.27 4.49 -26.00
N SER A 199 11.02 4.94 -26.03
CA SER A 199 10.33 5.60 -24.91
C SER A 199 8.98 4.92 -24.64
N PRO A 200 8.35 5.15 -23.47
CA PRO A 200 6.96 4.77 -23.26
C PRO A 200 6.10 5.27 -24.44
N GLY A 201 5.28 4.37 -25.00
CA GLY A 201 4.56 4.57 -26.27
C GLY A 201 5.07 3.70 -27.42
N ASN A 202 6.38 3.38 -27.47
CA ASN A 202 6.95 2.48 -28.50
C ASN A 202 6.69 0.99 -28.22
N SER A 203 6.32 0.62 -26.99
CA SER A 203 6.00 -0.76 -26.62
C SER A 203 4.93 -1.34 -27.54
N GLY A 204 5.21 -2.52 -28.08
CA GLY A 204 4.40 -3.22 -29.07
C GLY A 204 4.63 -2.78 -30.53
N GLY A 205 5.40 -1.73 -30.77
CA GLY A 205 5.78 -1.31 -32.11
C GLY A 205 6.81 -2.23 -32.76
N PRO A 206 6.96 -2.18 -34.09
CA PRO A 206 7.93 -3.02 -34.79
C PRO A 206 9.35 -2.44 -34.70
N LEU A 207 10.33 -3.31 -34.51
CA LEU A 207 11.73 -3.07 -34.86
C LEU A 207 11.93 -3.51 -36.30
N ILE A 208 12.25 -2.57 -37.20
CA ILE A 208 12.34 -2.84 -38.64
C ILE A 208 13.76 -2.65 -39.19
N THR A 209 14.04 -3.30 -40.32
CA THR A 209 15.22 -3.04 -41.16
C THR A 209 15.06 -1.77 -42.00
N GLU A 210 16.12 -1.36 -42.72
CA GLU A 210 16.07 -0.27 -43.72
C GLU A 210 15.02 -0.51 -44.83
N LYS A 211 14.63 -1.76 -45.08
CA LYS A 211 13.61 -2.13 -46.07
C LYS A 211 12.17 -2.07 -45.53
N GLY A 212 12.00 -1.79 -44.24
CA GLY A 212 10.70 -1.82 -43.56
C GLY A 212 10.23 -3.21 -43.15
N ASP A 213 11.09 -4.23 -43.28
CA ASP A 213 10.79 -5.60 -42.84
C ASP A 213 10.96 -5.73 -41.32
N VAL A 214 10.05 -6.43 -40.65
CA VAL A 214 9.98 -6.58 -39.19
C VAL A 214 10.96 -7.64 -38.68
N LEU A 215 11.90 -7.22 -37.83
CA LEU A 215 12.80 -8.11 -37.08
C LEU A 215 12.18 -8.57 -35.76
N GLY A 216 11.43 -7.69 -35.09
CA GLY A 216 10.89 -7.99 -33.78
C GLY A 216 9.84 -7.01 -33.26
N ILE A 217 9.27 -7.34 -32.12
CA ILE A 217 8.27 -6.54 -31.39
C ILE A 217 8.98 -5.87 -30.22
N ILE A 218 8.95 -4.53 -30.15
CA ILE A 218 9.59 -3.77 -29.07
C ILE A 218 8.84 -4.04 -27.76
N ALA A 219 9.54 -4.58 -26.75
CA ALA A 219 8.92 -4.99 -25.49
C ALA A 219 9.33 -4.07 -24.33
N MET A 220 10.61 -3.81 -24.16
CA MET A 220 11.13 -3.16 -22.95
C MET A 220 12.22 -2.13 -23.26
N LYS A 221 12.21 -1.01 -22.53
CA LYS A 221 13.35 -0.09 -22.47
C LYS A 221 14.34 -0.61 -21.41
N SER A 222 15.65 -0.54 -21.66
CA SER A 222 16.63 -0.76 -20.58
C SER A 222 16.62 0.41 -19.59
N GLN A 223 16.73 0.09 -18.30
CA GLN A 223 16.76 1.08 -17.22
C GLN A 223 18.14 1.76 -17.10
N ASN A 224 19.22 1.09 -17.51
CA ASN A 224 20.59 1.51 -17.21
C ASN A 224 21.43 1.88 -18.44
N GLU A 225 20.95 1.58 -19.65
CA GLU A 225 21.69 1.80 -20.90
C GLU A 225 20.72 2.16 -22.04
N ASN A 226 21.20 2.82 -23.10
CA ASN A 226 20.45 3.00 -24.35
C ASN A 226 20.38 1.70 -25.18
N LEU A 227 20.17 0.55 -24.54
CA LEU A 227 20.02 -0.75 -25.19
C LEU A 227 18.63 -1.30 -24.91
N ASN A 228 17.72 -1.21 -25.87
CA ASN A 228 16.32 -1.63 -25.72
C ASN A 228 16.13 -3.10 -26.10
N TYR A 229 14.99 -3.69 -25.73
CA TYR A 229 14.66 -5.10 -25.98
C TYR A 229 13.53 -5.23 -27.00
N ALA A 230 13.71 -6.09 -28.00
CA ALA A 230 12.64 -6.54 -28.87
C ALA A 230 12.58 -8.08 -28.93
N LEU A 231 11.37 -8.64 -28.87
CA LEU A 231 11.13 -10.06 -29.12
C LEU A 231 11.37 -10.33 -30.61
N PRO A 232 12.23 -11.28 -31.01
CA PRO A 232 12.32 -11.68 -32.41
C PRO A 232 10.94 -12.09 -32.95
N PHE A 233 10.53 -11.58 -34.11
CA PHE A 233 9.19 -11.84 -34.63
C PHE A 233 8.94 -13.34 -34.90
N ALA A 234 10.01 -14.09 -35.19
CA ALA A 234 9.97 -15.54 -35.34
C ALA A 234 9.45 -16.27 -34.10
N GLU A 235 9.66 -15.74 -32.88
CA GLU A 235 9.20 -16.35 -31.64
C GLU A 235 7.67 -16.43 -31.55
N THR A 236 6.95 -15.56 -32.27
CA THR A 236 5.49 -15.63 -32.34
C THR A 236 5.00 -16.95 -32.94
N LYS A 237 5.81 -17.63 -33.76
CA LYS A 237 5.51 -18.94 -34.37
C LYS A 237 5.69 -20.10 -33.40
N ASN A 238 6.44 -19.91 -32.31
CA ASN A 238 6.65 -20.93 -31.28
C ASN A 238 5.44 -21.09 -30.35
N VAL A 239 4.42 -20.24 -30.51
CA VAL A 239 3.11 -20.39 -29.90
C VAL A 239 2.14 -20.93 -30.95
N PRO A 240 1.42 -22.04 -30.68
CA PRO A 240 0.44 -22.58 -31.61
C PRO A 240 -0.66 -21.57 -31.94
N ASP A 241 -1.21 -21.64 -33.13
CA ASP A 241 -2.35 -20.80 -33.50
C ASP A 241 -3.54 -21.03 -32.58
N ASN A 242 -4.40 -20.01 -32.44
CA ASN A 242 -5.59 -20.05 -31.60
C ASN A 242 -5.30 -20.35 -30.11
N THR A 243 -4.10 -20.00 -29.63
CA THR A 243 -3.66 -20.28 -28.25
C THR A 243 -3.24 -19.00 -27.54
N GLY A 244 -3.71 -18.83 -26.31
CA GLY A 244 -3.18 -17.87 -25.33
C GLY A 244 -2.35 -18.59 -24.28
N VAL A 245 -1.11 -18.14 -24.05
CA VAL A 245 -0.24 -18.64 -22.98
C VAL A 245 -0.09 -17.56 -21.93
N VAL A 246 -0.47 -17.87 -20.70
CA VAL A 246 -0.18 -17.04 -19.53
C VAL A 246 0.86 -17.79 -18.72
N HIS A 247 1.98 -17.13 -18.48
CA HIS A 247 3.05 -17.55 -17.59
C HIS A 247 3.53 -16.29 -16.87
N ILE A 248 3.30 -16.23 -15.56
CA ILE A 248 3.60 -15.07 -14.72
C ILE A 248 4.32 -15.56 -13.46
N PRO A 249 5.66 -15.49 -13.43
CA PRO A 249 6.42 -15.70 -12.20
C PRO A 249 6.34 -14.44 -11.34
N PHE A 250 6.02 -14.59 -10.05
CA PHE A 250 5.98 -13.47 -9.11
C PHE A 250 6.42 -13.87 -7.70
N TYR A 251 6.88 -12.88 -6.95
CA TYR A 251 7.17 -13.02 -5.53
C TYR A 251 6.11 -12.30 -4.72
N TYR A 252 5.35 -13.05 -3.94
CA TYR A 252 4.38 -12.50 -3.00
C TYR A 252 4.99 -12.32 -1.61
N ARG A 253 4.60 -11.28 -0.89
CA ARG A 253 5.02 -11.05 0.50
C ARG A 253 3.82 -10.59 1.30
N LEU A 254 3.51 -11.31 2.38
CA LEU A 254 2.55 -10.81 3.37
C LEU A 254 3.13 -9.58 4.06
N PRO A 255 2.38 -8.47 4.21
CA PRO A 255 2.96 -7.19 4.64
C PRO A 255 3.69 -7.20 5.98
N THR A 256 3.23 -8.01 6.95
CA THR A 256 3.83 -8.11 8.28
C THR A 256 4.82 -9.27 8.42
N ILE A 257 5.07 -10.03 7.36
CA ILE A 257 6.05 -11.12 7.33
C ILE A 257 7.29 -10.63 6.59
N LEU A 258 8.30 -10.22 7.34
CA LEU A 258 9.47 -9.56 6.75
C LEU A 258 10.57 -10.54 6.34
N THR A 259 10.59 -11.75 6.91
CA THR A 259 11.64 -12.77 6.71
C THR A 259 11.86 -13.23 5.28
N GLU A 260 10.81 -13.31 4.46
CA GLU A 260 10.89 -13.95 3.15
C GLU A 260 9.88 -13.40 2.14
N ARG A 261 10.06 -13.79 0.87
CA ARG A 261 9.09 -13.60 -0.21
C ARG A 261 8.83 -14.96 -0.85
N PHE A 262 7.58 -15.26 -1.13
CA PHE A 262 7.13 -16.55 -1.64
C PHE A 262 7.11 -16.50 -3.17
N TYR A 263 7.96 -17.30 -3.79
CA TYR A 263 7.97 -17.44 -5.25
C TYR A 263 6.78 -18.30 -5.69
N HIS A 264 6.05 -17.81 -6.68
CA HIS A 264 4.90 -18.48 -7.25
C HIS A 264 4.85 -18.25 -8.75
N ILE A 265 4.25 -19.20 -9.47
CA ILE A 265 4.04 -19.11 -10.91
C ILE A 265 2.55 -19.28 -11.18
N PHE A 266 1.98 -18.34 -11.95
CA PHE A 266 0.64 -18.47 -12.48
C PHE A 266 0.70 -18.85 -13.97
N ASP A 267 0.34 -20.11 -14.25
CA ASP A 267 0.33 -20.69 -15.59
C ASP A 267 -1.09 -20.99 -16.04
N GLU A 268 -1.47 -20.51 -17.22
CA GLU A 268 -2.74 -20.83 -17.87
C GLU A 268 -2.56 -21.00 -19.38
N LYS A 269 -3.40 -21.85 -19.97
CA LYS A 269 -3.54 -21.96 -21.42
C LYS A 269 -4.98 -21.72 -21.82
N LEU A 270 -5.20 -20.80 -22.75
CA LEU A 270 -6.52 -20.40 -23.21
C LEU A 270 -6.73 -20.74 -24.69
N SER A 271 -7.96 -21.08 -25.06
CA SER A 271 -8.38 -21.25 -26.45
C SER A 271 -8.87 -19.91 -27.01
N LEU A 272 -8.41 -19.58 -28.20
CA LEU A 272 -8.72 -18.35 -28.95
C LEU A 272 -9.38 -18.72 -30.30
N PRO A 273 -9.98 -17.78 -31.05
CA PRO A 273 -10.13 -16.35 -30.75
C PRO A 273 -11.11 -16.06 -29.62
N GLN A 274 -10.86 -14.97 -28.90
CA GLN A 274 -11.80 -14.42 -27.92
C GLN A 274 -11.88 -12.89 -28.02
N ASN A 275 -13.04 -12.32 -27.69
CA ASN A 275 -13.15 -10.86 -27.50
C ASN A 275 -12.17 -10.40 -26.40
N LEU A 276 -11.47 -9.29 -26.62
CA LEU A 276 -10.45 -8.80 -25.67
C LEU A 276 -11.02 -8.57 -24.27
N GLY A 277 -12.22 -7.98 -24.15
CA GLY A 277 -12.85 -7.73 -22.85
C GLY A 277 -13.17 -9.02 -22.10
N SER A 278 -13.77 -10.00 -22.79
CA SER A 278 -14.07 -11.31 -22.20
C SER A 278 -12.81 -12.07 -21.80
N LEU A 279 -11.77 -12.06 -22.65
CA LEU A 279 -10.49 -12.70 -22.36
C LEU A 279 -9.84 -12.11 -21.10
N ARG A 280 -9.83 -10.78 -20.98
CA ARG A 280 -9.29 -10.10 -19.79
C ARG A 280 -10.06 -10.44 -18.54
N ALA A 281 -11.39 -10.45 -18.60
CA ALA A 281 -12.24 -10.84 -17.47
C ALA A 281 -11.97 -12.29 -17.03
N GLU A 282 -11.80 -13.20 -17.99
CA GLU A 282 -11.46 -14.61 -17.73
C GLU A 282 -10.09 -14.75 -17.05
N ILE A 283 -9.02 -14.21 -17.64
CA ILE A 283 -7.66 -14.31 -17.08
C ILE A 283 -7.60 -13.65 -15.70
N THR A 284 -8.18 -12.46 -15.56
CA THR A 284 -8.15 -11.71 -14.29
C THR A 284 -8.93 -12.43 -13.19
N SER A 285 -10.05 -13.07 -13.52
CA SER A 285 -10.80 -13.91 -12.57
C SER A 285 -10.00 -15.13 -12.11
N ARG A 286 -9.33 -15.83 -13.04
CA ARG A 286 -8.46 -16.97 -12.72
C ARG A 286 -7.25 -16.54 -11.87
N TYR A 287 -6.61 -15.44 -12.25
CA TYR A 287 -5.46 -14.89 -11.52
C TYR A 287 -5.86 -14.47 -10.10
N ARG A 288 -6.99 -13.77 -9.93
CA ARG A 288 -7.55 -13.43 -8.61
C ARG A 288 -7.80 -14.66 -7.75
N LYS A 289 -8.39 -15.72 -8.32
CA LYS A 289 -8.65 -16.95 -7.57
C LYS A 289 -7.34 -17.61 -7.11
N ASN A 290 -6.31 -17.58 -7.95
CA ASN A 290 -4.99 -18.12 -7.63
C ASN A 290 -4.30 -17.31 -6.51
N THR A 291 -4.32 -15.98 -6.60
CA THR A 291 -3.76 -15.11 -5.56
C THR A 291 -4.57 -15.20 -4.26
N ASP A 292 -5.91 -15.23 -4.31
CA ASP A 292 -6.75 -15.40 -3.11
C ASP A 292 -6.41 -16.71 -2.37
N ALA A 293 -6.19 -17.81 -3.09
CA ALA A 293 -5.76 -19.07 -2.50
C ALA A 293 -4.35 -18.98 -1.88
N LEU A 294 -3.40 -18.37 -2.59
CA LEU A 294 -2.04 -18.16 -2.07
C LEU A 294 -2.05 -17.33 -0.77
N VAL A 295 -2.78 -16.20 -0.75
CA VAL A 295 -2.84 -15.35 0.44
C VAL A 295 -3.54 -16.06 1.59
N HIS A 296 -4.59 -16.83 1.32
CA HIS A 296 -5.27 -17.66 2.32
C HIS A 296 -4.29 -18.66 2.96
N ASP A 297 -3.58 -19.45 2.15
CA ASP A 297 -2.68 -20.49 2.65
C ASP A 297 -1.52 -19.92 3.46
N LEU A 298 -0.94 -18.80 3.01
CA LEU A 298 0.07 -18.07 3.79
C LEU A 298 -0.55 -17.46 5.06
N GLY A 299 -1.78 -16.96 4.99
CA GLY A 299 -2.52 -16.43 6.12
C GLY A 299 -2.76 -17.47 7.23
N GLU A 300 -3.08 -18.70 6.85
CA GLU A 300 -3.21 -19.83 7.78
C GLU A 300 -1.86 -20.30 8.33
N ARG A 301 -0.81 -20.36 7.51
CA ARG A 301 0.56 -20.71 7.94
C ARG A 301 1.06 -19.79 9.06
N PHE A 302 0.82 -18.49 8.93
CA PHE A 302 1.28 -17.49 9.90
C PHE A 302 0.23 -17.11 10.94
N ALA A 303 -0.98 -17.69 10.91
CA ALA A 303 -2.06 -17.33 11.81
C ALA A 303 -1.57 -17.22 13.27
N PRO A 304 -2.12 -16.30 14.09
CA PRO A 304 -1.65 -16.01 15.44
C PRO A 304 -1.27 -17.22 16.31
N ASP A 305 -2.05 -18.31 16.23
CA ASP A 305 -1.87 -19.57 16.95
C ASP A 305 -1.33 -20.74 16.11
N ALA A 306 -0.94 -20.51 14.85
CA ALA A 306 -0.17 -21.46 14.06
C ALA A 306 1.26 -21.58 14.59
N ASP A 307 1.98 -22.63 14.17
CA ASP A 307 3.34 -22.90 14.67
C ASP A 307 4.35 -21.81 14.29
N GLU A 308 4.13 -21.12 13.16
CA GLU A 308 4.92 -19.95 12.73
C GLU A 308 4.32 -18.61 13.19
N GLY A 309 3.15 -18.65 13.83
CA GLY A 309 2.46 -17.47 14.36
C GLY A 309 3.09 -16.88 15.62
N PHE A 310 2.71 -15.64 15.94
CA PHE A 310 3.34 -14.90 17.04
C PHE A 310 3.15 -15.52 18.43
N ALA A 311 2.13 -16.38 18.62
CA ALA A 311 1.86 -17.01 19.91
C ALA A 311 2.67 -18.30 20.14
N ARG A 312 3.38 -18.82 19.14
CA ARG A 312 4.16 -20.07 19.23
C ARG A 312 5.61 -19.96 18.74
N ALA A 313 5.87 -19.09 17.77
CA ALA A 313 7.19 -18.91 17.18
C ALA A 313 8.13 -18.04 18.04
N ALA A 314 9.33 -17.77 17.54
CA ALA A 314 10.33 -16.98 18.25
C ALA A 314 9.78 -15.58 18.59
N GLY A 315 9.89 -15.20 19.86
CA GLY A 315 9.29 -13.98 20.42
C GLY A 315 7.98 -14.21 21.17
N ALA A 316 7.36 -15.39 21.08
CA ALA A 316 6.07 -15.69 21.72
C ALA A 316 6.05 -15.42 23.23
N ALA A 317 7.10 -15.80 23.96
CA ALA A 317 7.17 -15.54 25.39
C ALA A 317 7.05 -14.05 25.73
N GLU A 318 7.62 -13.15 24.91
CA GLU A 318 7.49 -11.71 25.08
C GLU A 318 6.10 -11.20 24.70
N MET A 319 5.53 -11.71 23.60
CA MET A 319 4.18 -11.34 23.14
C MET A 319 3.09 -11.75 24.14
N LEU A 320 3.25 -12.91 24.78
CA LEU A 320 2.29 -13.43 25.76
C LEU A 320 2.49 -12.81 27.15
N SER A 321 3.71 -12.39 27.50
CA SER A 321 4.01 -11.85 28.83
C SER A 321 3.72 -10.37 28.98
N ASN A 322 3.90 -9.60 27.91
CA ASN A 322 3.85 -8.15 27.96
C ASN A 322 2.52 -7.59 27.45
N SER A 323 2.23 -6.36 27.87
CA SER A 323 1.12 -5.56 27.37
C SER A 323 1.51 -4.10 27.44
N TYR A 324 1.03 -3.30 26.49
CA TYR A 324 1.37 -1.90 26.39
C TYR A 324 0.13 -1.02 26.40
N MET A 325 0.17 0.04 27.18
CA MET A 325 -0.78 1.15 27.10
C MET A 325 -0.16 2.18 26.16
N ILE A 326 -0.61 2.19 24.91
CA ILE A 326 0.01 2.93 23.81
C ILE A 326 -0.84 4.14 23.42
N GLY A 327 -0.25 5.18 22.83
CA GLY A 327 -0.97 6.35 22.32
C GLY A 327 -1.28 6.31 20.82
N PHE A 328 -0.76 5.30 20.11
CA PHE A 328 -1.03 5.05 18.69
C PHE A 328 -1.00 3.54 18.46
N PRO A 329 -1.99 2.95 17.76
CA PRO A 329 -2.05 1.50 17.54
C PRO A 329 -0.77 0.90 16.94
N TYR A 330 -0.43 -0.31 17.37
CA TYR A 330 0.72 -1.08 16.85
C TYR A 330 0.24 -2.12 15.83
N THR A 331 1.19 -2.68 15.10
CA THR A 331 1.00 -3.86 14.26
C THR A 331 2.02 -4.91 14.66
N ILE A 332 1.56 -6.12 14.95
CA ILE A 332 2.45 -7.25 15.22
C ILE A 332 3.07 -7.71 13.90
N TYR A 333 4.37 -7.97 13.90
CA TYR A 333 5.11 -8.35 12.69
C TYR A 333 6.23 -9.34 12.98
N LEU A 334 6.58 -10.14 11.98
CA LEU A 334 7.73 -11.02 11.98
C LEU A 334 8.91 -10.28 11.34
N SER A 335 9.90 -9.92 12.14
CA SER A 335 11.08 -9.16 11.69
C SER A 335 11.98 -9.95 10.74
N ASP A 336 12.87 -9.26 10.02
CA ASP A 336 13.89 -9.91 9.17
C ASP A 336 14.80 -10.87 9.96
N ALA A 337 14.89 -10.71 11.28
CA ALA A 337 15.63 -11.60 12.18
C ALA A 337 14.84 -12.86 12.60
N GLY A 338 13.63 -13.06 12.07
CA GLY A 338 12.79 -14.23 12.39
C GLY A 338 12.15 -14.17 13.77
N LYS A 339 12.02 -12.98 14.36
CA LYS A 339 11.38 -12.76 15.67
C LYS A 339 10.12 -11.92 15.53
N TRP A 340 9.02 -12.35 16.16
CA TRP A 340 7.80 -11.58 16.30
C TRP A 340 7.96 -10.43 17.30
N ASP A 341 7.49 -9.24 16.90
CA ASP A 341 7.55 -8.02 17.70
C ASP A 341 6.42 -7.04 17.30
N TYR A 342 6.38 -5.87 17.92
CA TYR A 342 5.47 -4.78 17.59
C TYR A 342 6.15 -3.71 16.75
N MET A 343 5.46 -3.21 15.73
CA MET A 343 5.88 -2.04 14.96
C MET A 343 4.82 -0.95 14.99
N ARG A 344 5.30 0.27 14.73
CA ARG A 344 4.50 1.47 14.48
C ARG A 344 5.25 2.35 13.47
N PRO A 345 4.59 3.34 12.84
CA PRO A 345 5.29 4.34 12.05
C PRO A 345 6.42 4.98 12.86
N LYS A 346 7.62 5.08 12.27
CA LYS A 346 8.79 5.68 12.95
C LYS A 346 8.54 7.15 13.29
N GLU A 347 7.89 7.85 12.37
CA GLU A 347 7.46 9.24 12.52
C GLU A 347 5.94 9.27 12.54
N ILE A 348 5.39 9.81 13.63
CA ILE A 348 3.95 10.06 13.79
C ILE A 348 3.78 11.56 13.95
N SER A 349 3.05 12.16 13.01
CA SER A 349 2.71 13.58 13.01
C SER A 349 1.28 13.78 13.49
N THR A 350 1.03 14.92 14.14
CA THR A 350 -0.32 15.31 14.58
C THR A 350 -0.80 16.51 13.77
N HIS A 351 -1.99 16.40 13.18
CA HIS A 351 -2.70 17.48 12.50
C HIS A 351 -3.97 17.83 13.28
N GLN A 352 -4.17 19.11 13.61
CA GLN A 352 -5.34 19.58 14.35
C GLN A 352 -6.52 19.82 13.40
N LEU A 353 -7.69 19.30 13.73
CA LEU A 353 -8.95 19.49 12.97
C LEU A 353 -9.79 20.67 13.49
N GLY A 354 -9.45 21.21 14.66
CA GLY A 354 -10.27 22.16 15.42
C GLY A 354 -11.22 21.45 16.38
N ASP A 355 -11.78 22.22 17.33
CA ASP A 355 -12.76 21.71 18.32
C ASP A 355 -12.27 20.44 19.04
N ASN A 356 -11.00 20.51 19.47
CA ASN A 356 -10.22 19.44 20.12
C ASN A 356 -10.03 18.14 19.32
N GLY A 357 -10.47 18.08 18.06
CA GLY A 357 -10.22 16.94 17.17
C GLY A 357 -8.83 17.01 16.53
N PHE A 358 -8.25 15.84 16.25
CA PHE A 358 -6.95 15.72 15.59
C PHE A 358 -6.76 14.40 14.85
N VAL A 359 -5.78 14.38 13.95
CA VAL A 359 -5.32 13.18 13.25
C VAL A 359 -3.86 12.95 13.60
N ASN A 360 -3.58 11.83 14.28
CA ASN A 360 -2.23 11.29 14.35
C ASN A 360 -2.01 10.40 13.13
N PHE A 361 -0.93 10.57 12.38
CA PHE A 361 -0.69 9.76 11.19
C PHE A 361 0.79 9.52 10.94
N GLY A 362 1.07 8.42 10.26
CA GLY A 362 2.41 8.05 9.81
C GLY A 362 2.33 6.91 8.81
N SER A 363 3.45 6.59 8.18
CA SER A 363 3.51 5.53 7.17
C SER A 363 4.46 4.41 7.58
N MET A 364 4.06 3.17 7.29
CA MET A 364 4.89 1.97 7.41
C MET A 364 4.36 0.91 6.45
N LEU A 365 5.18 -0.08 6.08
CA LEU A 365 4.78 -1.19 5.22
C LEU A 365 4.18 -0.80 3.84
N GLY A 366 4.35 0.46 3.40
CA GLY A 366 3.73 0.99 2.17
C GLY A 366 2.29 1.51 2.34
N TYR A 367 1.79 1.59 3.57
CA TYR A 367 0.45 2.09 3.91
C TYR A 367 0.53 3.35 4.76
N THR A 368 -0.51 4.19 4.69
CA THR A 368 -0.74 5.28 5.64
C THR A 368 -1.61 4.76 6.77
N PHE A 369 -1.15 4.96 8.00
CA PHE A 369 -1.89 4.66 9.22
C PHE A 369 -2.29 5.98 9.87
N ALA A 370 -3.55 6.11 10.26
CA ALA A 370 -4.08 7.30 10.90
C ALA A 370 -4.97 6.93 12.09
N TYR A 371 -4.80 7.62 13.21
CA TYR A 371 -5.74 7.60 14.31
C TYR A 371 -6.40 8.96 14.41
N ILE A 372 -7.71 8.99 14.15
CA ILE A 372 -8.51 10.20 14.10
C ILE A 372 -9.29 10.28 15.40
N VAL A 373 -9.04 11.31 16.19
CA VAL A 373 -9.89 11.68 17.32
C VAL A 373 -10.89 12.72 16.84
N LYS A 374 -12.18 12.43 17.05
CA LYS A 374 -13.27 13.24 16.52
C LYS A 374 -13.28 14.65 17.14
N PRO A 375 -13.60 15.71 16.39
CA PRO A 375 -13.98 17.00 16.96
C PRO A 375 -15.17 16.84 17.93
N GLU A 376 -15.25 17.63 19.00
CA GLU A 376 -16.29 17.45 20.03
C GLU A 376 -17.72 17.63 19.49
N SER A 377 -17.89 18.53 18.52
CA SER A 377 -19.13 18.79 17.78
C SER A 377 -19.57 17.64 16.86
N VAL A 378 -18.70 16.68 16.58
CA VAL A 378 -19.00 15.52 15.73
C VAL A 378 -19.38 14.32 16.60
N ALA A 379 -20.62 13.84 16.45
CA ALA A 379 -21.03 12.57 17.05
C ALA A 379 -20.24 11.41 16.42
N LEU A 380 -19.76 10.48 17.25
CA LEU A 380 -18.95 9.34 16.84
C LEU A 380 -19.65 8.48 15.78
N LYS A 381 -20.97 8.25 15.94
CA LYS A 381 -21.76 7.52 14.95
C LYS A 381 -21.74 8.18 13.56
N ASN A 382 -21.71 9.51 13.51
CA ASN A 382 -21.69 10.26 12.24
C ASN A 382 -20.31 10.15 11.59
N LEU A 383 -19.23 10.17 12.38
CA LEU A 383 -17.89 9.94 11.88
C LEU A 383 -17.75 8.52 11.32
N ILE A 384 -18.19 7.50 12.07
CA ILE A 384 -18.14 6.09 11.64
C ILE A 384 -18.95 5.86 10.36
N ALA A 385 -20.16 6.44 10.28
CA ALA A 385 -21.05 6.29 9.13
C ALA A 385 -20.59 7.09 7.89
N SER A 386 -19.58 7.96 8.01
CA SER A 386 -19.11 8.80 6.91
C SER A 386 -17.66 8.51 6.52
N PRO A 387 -17.43 7.51 5.64
CA PRO A 387 -16.13 7.24 5.05
C PRO A 387 -15.46 8.43 4.40
N LYS A 388 -16.27 9.26 3.74
CA LYS A 388 -15.80 10.52 3.18
C LYS A 388 -15.17 11.41 4.26
N THR A 389 -15.87 11.63 5.38
CA THR A 389 -15.42 12.57 6.42
C THR A 389 -14.08 12.16 7.03
N TYR A 390 -13.91 10.90 7.44
CA TYR A 390 -12.64 10.50 8.04
C TYR A 390 -11.49 10.43 7.03
N VAL A 391 -11.75 10.15 5.75
CA VAL A 391 -10.71 10.24 4.71
C VAL A 391 -10.35 11.68 4.40
N ASP A 392 -11.30 12.61 4.36
CA ASP A 392 -11.03 14.04 4.20
C ASP A 392 -10.12 14.57 5.32
N TYR A 393 -10.32 14.13 6.57
CA TYR A 393 -9.42 14.44 7.69
C TYR A 393 -8.00 13.89 7.49
N ILE A 394 -7.86 12.68 6.92
CA ILE A 394 -6.53 12.13 6.58
C ILE A 394 -5.89 12.93 5.44
N LEU A 395 -6.66 13.35 4.44
CA LEU A 395 -6.16 14.14 3.31
C LEU A 395 -5.69 15.53 3.76
N SER A 396 -6.40 16.18 4.69
CA SER A 396 -5.96 17.47 5.26
C SER A 396 -4.65 17.34 6.05
N ALA A 397 -4.42 16.18 6.66
CA ALA A 397 -3.23 15.88 7.44
C ALA A 397 -2.02 15.49 6.56
N SER A 398 -2.21 14.51 5.67
CA SER A 398 -1.13 13.90 4.88
C SER A 398 -0.79 14.63 3.59
N LYS A 399 -1.66 15.53 3.11
CA LYS A 399 -1.50 16.30 1.86
C LYS A 399 -1.15 15.44 0.65
N ILE A 400 -1.97 14.46 0.35
CA ILE A 400 -1.85 13.68 -0.90
C ILE A 400 -2.11 14.63 -2.08
N THR A 401 -1.20 14.65 -3.05
CA THR A 401 -1.24 15.59 -4.17
C THR A 401 -1.34 14.88 -5.51
N ARG A 402 -1.93 15.59 -6.48
CA ARG A 402 -1.86 15.25 -7.90
C ARG A 402 -0.92 16.22 -8.61
N ASN A 403 0.01 15.69 -9.39
CA ASN A 403 0.82 16.53 -10.28
C ASN A 403 0.01 16.89 -11.54
N VAL A 404 -0.19 18.18 -11.80
CA VAL A 404 -0.83 18.71 -13.00
C VAL A 404 -0.01 19.86 -13.54
N ALA A 405 0.50 19.72 -14.77
CA ALA A 405 1.33 20.72 -15.45
C ALA A 405 2.53 21.21 -14.59
N GLY A 406 3.19 20.29 -13.89
CA GLY A 406 4.36 20.58 -13.04
C GLY A 406 4.01 21.11 -11.63
N GLU A 407 2.74 21.30 -11.30
CA GLU A 407 2.29 21.67 -9.97
C GLU A 407 1.73 20.48 -9.20
N ASN A 408 2.13 20.29 -7.94
CA ASN A 408 1.49 19.35 -7.02
C ASN A 408 0.32 20.05 -6.33
N ILE A 409 -0.89 19.57 -6.57
CA ILE A 409 -2.14 20.16 -6.05
C ILE A 409 -2.77 19.16 -5.09
N ALA A 410 -3.04 19.58 -3.85
CA ALA A 410 -3.62 18.71 -2.84
C ALA A 410 -5.04 18.28 -3.22
N ILE A 411 -5.30 16.98 -3.08
CA ILE A 411 -6.63 16.40 -3.13
C ILE A 411 -7.26 16.61 -1.75
N THR A 412 -8.41 17.29 -1.71
CA THR A 412 -9.10 17.64 -0.45
C THR A 412 -10.26 16.71 -0.12
N SER A 413 -10.76 15.97 -1.10
CA SER A 413 -11.77 14.92 -0.89
C SER A 413 -11.80 13.96 -2.08
N LEU A 414 -12.05 12.67 -1.80
CA LEU A 414 -12.30 11.64 -2.81
C LEU A 414 -13.79 11.48 -3.16
N GLY A 415 -14.67 12.22 -2.47
CA GLY A 415 -16.12 12.05 -2.54
C GLY A 415 -16.60 10.83 -1.75
N ASP A 416 -17.83 10.40 -2.02
CA ASP A 416 -18.38 9.17 -1.43
C ASP A 416 -17.70 7.93 -2.03
N PRO A 417 -17.50 6.86 -1.23
CA PRO A 417 -16.92 5.62 -1.72
C PRO A 417 -17.78 5.01 -2.83
N CYS A 418 -17.14 4.39 -3.82
CA CYS A 418 -17.82 3.63 -4.87
C CYS A 418 -18.30 2.25 -4.37
N LYS A 419 -17.66 1.74 -3.31
CA LYS A 419 -18.01 0.47 -2.66
C LYS A 419 -17.68 0.56 -1.16
N SER A 420 -18.54 -0.07 -0.35
CA SER A 420 -18.30 -0.29 1.08
C SER A 420 -18.52 -1.76 1.42
N ASP A 421 -17.73 -2.28 2.35
CA ASP A 421 -17.74 -3.68 2.79
C ASP A 421 -17.34 -3.76 4.28
N LYS A 422 -17.34 -4.97 4.84
CA LYS A 422 -16.88 -5.24 6.21
C LYS A 422 -15.93 -6.43 6.24
N HIS A 423 -14.97 -6.38 7.16
CA HIS A 423 -14.11 -7.52 7.48
C HIS A 423 -14.11 -7.77 8.98
N ILE A 424 -14.21 -9.03 9.37
CA ILE A 424 -14.07 -9.45 10.77
C ILE A 424 -12.71 -10.10 10.89
N ASP A 425 -11.83 -9.51 11.69
CA ASP A 425 -10.51 -10.08 11.93
C ASP A 425 -10.57 -11.30 12.85
N ARG A 426 -9.44 -12.01 12.99
CA ARG A 426 -9.32 -13.21 13.83
C ARG A 426 -9.68 -13.01 15.30
N PHE A 427 -9.66 -11.78 15.79
CA PHE A 427 -10.06 -11.44 17.16
C PHE A 427 -11.52 -10.97 17.26
N GLY A 428 -12.26 -10.97 16.15
CA GLY A 428 -13.69 -10.71 16.11
C GLY A 428 -14.07 -9.25 16.02
N ARG A 429 -13.13 -8.35 15.71
CA ARG A 429 -13.38 -6.91 15.54
C ARG A 429 -13.84 -6.65 14.11
N THR A 430 -14.84 -5.78 13.96
CA THR A 430 -15.30 -5.35 12.63
C THR A 430 -14.52 -4.16 12.12
N TRP A 431 -13.88 -4.34 10.97
CA TRP A 431 -13.28 -3.30 10.14
C TRP A 431 -14.24 -2.89 9.04
N LEU A 432 -14.40 -1.59 8.85
CA LEU A 432 -15.18 -1.00 7.76
C LEU A 432 -14.26 -0.76 6.57
N ILE A 433 -14.59 -1.36 5.42
CA ILE A 433 -13.77 -1.27 4.21
C ILE A 433 -14.44 -0.36 3.21
N ASN A 434 -13.70 0.58 2.64
CA ASN A 434 -14.26 1.54 1.68
C ASN A 434 -13.30 1.75 0.51
N TYR A 435 -13.85 1.95 -0.68
CA TYR A 435 -13.11 2.06 -1.93
C TYR A 435 -13.48 3.33 -2.67
N TRP A 436 -12.50 4.00 -3.29
CA TRP A 436 -12.70 5.16 -4.15
C TRP A 436 -11.91 5.00 -5.43
N GLU A 437 -12.56 5.20 -6.57
CA GLU A 437 -11.89 5.22 -7.86
C GLU A 437 -11.22 6.58 -8.11
N LEU A 438 -10.02 6.54 -8.68
CA LEU A 438 -9.28 7.71 -9.16
C LEU A 438 -9.08 7.52 -10.68
N PRO A 439 -10.12 7.77 -11.50
CA PRO A 439 -10.11 7.32 -12.89
C PRO A 439 -9.04 8.00 -13.74
N PHE A 440 -8.71 9.25 -13.42
CA PHE A 440 -7.72 10.05 -14.15
C PHE A 440 -6.32 9.41 -14.24
N VAL A 441 -6.01 8.40 -13.41
CA VAL A 441 -4.74 7.66 -13.37
C VAL A 441 -4.91 6.14 -13.30
N ASP A 442 -6.13 5.61 -13.48
CA ASP A 442 -6.44 4.17 -13.30
C ASP A 442 -6.06 3.63 -11.91
N TYR A 443 -6.30 4.44 -10.86
CA TYR A 443 -5.98 4.08 -9.47
C TYR A 443 -7.25 3.85 -8.66
N MET A 444 -7.07 3.23 -7.50
CA MET A 444 -8.07 3.11 -6.45
C MET A 444 -7.45 3.46 -5.10
N ALA A 445 -8.25 4.08 -4.23
CA ALA A 445 -7.98 4.17 -2.81
C ALA A 445 -8.78 3.10 -2.06
N ILE A 446 -8.18 2.47 -1.07
CA ILE A 446 -8.84 1.54 -0.16
C ILE A 446 -8.53 1.93 1.29
N ALA A 447 -9.56 1.96 2.12
CA ALA A 447 -9.45 2.24 3.55
C ALA A 447 -10.03 1.10 4.39
N TYR A 448 -9.28 0.64 5.40
CA TYR A 448 -9.76 -0.23 6.47
C TYR A 448 -9.87 0.63 7.74
N ALA A 449 -11.07 0.74 8.30
CA ALA A 449 -11.35 1.60 9.44
C ALA A 449 -11.88 0.79 10.63
N LEU A 450 -11.23 0.88 11.79
CA LEU A 450 -11.64 0.28 13.05
C LEU A 450 -12.24 1.37 13.96
N PRO A 451 -13.54 1.28 14.30
CA PRO A 451 -14.16 2.20 15.26
C PRO A 451 -13.56 2.07 16.67
N MET A 452 -13.22 3.21 17.26
CA MET A 452 -12.55 3.35 18.56
C MET A 452 -13.36 4.27 19.49
N PRO A 453 -13.12 4.26 20.81
CA PRO A 453 -13.97 4.99 21.76
C PRO A 453 -14.13 6.50 21.52
N ASP A 454 -13.12 7.17 20.98
CA ASP A 454 -13.12 8.62 20.70
C ASP A 454 -12.98 8.94 19.20
N GLY A 455 -13.05 7.93 18.33
CA GLY A 455 -12.74 8.13 16.92
C GLY A 455 -12.58 6.87 16.09
N VAL A 456 -11.64 6.89 15.15
CA VAL A 456 -11.45 5.80 14.16
C VAL A 456 -9.96 5.61 13.87
N TYR A 457 -9.50 4.35 13.88
CA TYR A 457 -8.18 3.97 13.38
C TYR A 457 -8.28 3.50 11.93
N VAL A 458 -7.51 4.09 11.03
CA VAL A 458 -7.62 3.88 9.59
C VAL A 458 -6.28 3.46 8.99
N MET A 459 -6.30 2.40 8.19
CA MET A 459 -5.25 2.05 7.24
C MET A 459 -5.71 2.50 5.86
N LEU A 460 -4.89 3.24 5.11
CA LEU A 460 -5.22 3.82 3.82
C LEU A 460 -4.12 3.52 2.80
N LYS A 461 -4.53 3.12 1.59
CA LYS A 461 -3.63 2.88 0.45
C LYS A 461 -4.20 3.48 -0.82
N PHE A 462 -3.32 4.05 -1.64
CA PHE A 462 -3.56 4.41 -3.03
C PHE A 462 -2.61 3.59 -3.89
N ASP A 463 -3.14 2.90 -4.90
CA ASP A 463 -2.34 2.20 -5.90
C ASP A 463 -3.17 2.00 -7.18
N SER A 464 -2.60 1.32 -8.18
CA SER A 464 -3.32 0.94 -9.39
C SER A 464 -4.61 0.18 -9.06
N TYR A 465 -5.65 0.38 -9.87
CA TYR A 465 -6.96 -0.24 -9.66
C TYR A 465 -6.85 -1.76 -9.47
N GLY A 466 -6.07 -2.42 -10.33
CA GLY A 466 -5.82 -3.85 -10.27
C GLY A 466 -5.04 -4.31 -9.02
N ASP A 467 -4.00 -3.57 -8.60
CA ASP A 467 -3.19 -3.98 -7.44
C ASP A 467 -3.95 -3.78 -6.11
N VAL A 468 -4.88 -2.82 -6.05
CA VAL A 468 -5.79 -2.67 -4.90
C VAL A 468 -6.73 -3.87 -4.78
N LEU A 469 -7.38 -4.26 -5.89
CA LEU A 469 -8.39 -5.31 -5.89
C LEU A 469 -7.80 -6.73 -5.87
N ASN A 470 -6.54 -6.89 -6.28
CA ASN A 470 -5.85 -8.17 -6.35
C ASN A 470 -4.50 -8.19 -5.59
N GLY A 471 -4.48 -7.55 -4.42
CA GLY A 471 -3.33 -7.51 -3.52
C GLY A 471 -3.69 -6.79 -2.23
N HIS A 472 -3.80 -5.46 -2.29
CA HIS A 472 -3.95 -4.65 -1.06
C HIS A 472 -5.22 -4.94 -0.27
N ARG A 473 -6.31 -5.32 -0.93
CA ARG A 473 -7.53 -5.78 -0.25
C ARG A 473 -7.24 -6.95 0.69
N GLN A 474 -6.50 -7.96 0.22
CA GLN A 474 -6.15 -9.14 1.01
C GLN A 474 -5.06 -8.82 2.03
N ASP A 475 -4.04 -8.07 1.62
CA ASP A 475 -2.94 -7.62 2.49
C ASP A 475 -3.45 -6.88 3.73
N MET A 476 -4.38 -5.95 3.56
CA MET A 476 -4.92 -5.15 4.65
C MET A 476 -5.85 -5.94 5.56
N ALA A 477 -6.56 -6.96 5.04
CA ALA A 477 -7.27 -7.93 5.86
C ALA A 477 -6.29 -8.72 6.73
N PHE A 478 -5.16 -9.15 6.17
CA PHE A 478 -4.11 -9.80 6.95
C PHE A 478 -3.54 -8.85 8.01
N ILE A 479 -3.20 -7.59 7.69
CA ILE A 479 -2.71 -6.62 8.69
C ILE A 479 -3.73 -6.42 9.82
N ALA A 480 -5.03 -6.43 9.52
CA ALA A 480 -6.10 -6.28 10.52
C ALA A 480 -6.05 -7.38 11.60
N ASP A 481 -5.69 -8.62 11.24
CA ASP A 481 -5.47 -9.72 12.19
C ASP A 481 -4.33 -9.44 13.18
N TYR A 482 -3.37 -8.60 12.82
CA TYR A 482 -2.19 -8.26 13.65
C TYR A 482 -2.26 -6.87 14.26
N ALA A 483 -3.38 -6.15 14.09
CA ALA A 483 -3.55 -4.85 14.68
C ALA A 483 -3.66 -4.95 16.22
N TYR A 484 -2.85 -4.17 16.91
CA TYR A 484 -2.87 -4.00 18.36
C TYR A 484 -3.41 -2.58 18.67
N PRO A 485 -4.71 -2.44 19.02
CA PRO A 485 -5.39 -1.17 19.20
C PRO A 485 -4.98 -0.43 20.48
N SER A 486 -5.36 0.85 20.53
CA SER A 486 -5.11 1.77 21.63
C SER A 486 -6.43 2.16 22.30
N TYR A 487 -6.92 1.38 23.26
CA TYR A 487 -8.19 1.67 23.95
C TYR A 487 -7.99 2.65 25.11
N SER A 488 -7.85 3.93 24.81
CA SER A 488 -7.75 5.00 25.81
C SER A 488 -8.52 6.22 25.36
N ALA A 489 -9.52 6.63 26.14
CA ALA A 489 -10.37 7.77 25.82
C ALA A 489 -11.01 8.37 27.07
N GLU A 490 -11.54 9.58 26.92
CA GLU A 490 -12.34 10.26 27.95
C GLU A 490 -13.66 9.53 28.25
N LEU A 491 -14.16 9.63 29.48
CA LEU A 491 -15.37 8.92 29.93
C LEU A 491 -16.61 9.30 29.10
N LYS A 492 -16.72 10.57 28.67
CA LYS A 492 -17.82 10.99 27.77
C LYS A 492 -17.80 10.22 26.45
N ASN A 493 -16.61 9.99 25.88
CA ASN A 493 -16.42 9.28 24.62
C ASN A 493 -16.66 7.78 24.79
N TRP A 494 -16.19 7.18 25.90
CA TRP A 494 -16.54 5.78 26.23
C TRP A 494 -18.05 5.57 26.36
N LYS A 495 -18.75 6.48 27.03
CA LYS A 495 -20.21 6.40 27.19
C LYS A 495 -20.92 6.50 25.85
N GLU A 496 -20.50 7.41 24.96
CA GLU A 496 -21.00 7.49 23.59
C GLU A 496 -20.74 6.17 22.84
N TYR A 497 -19.50 5.70 22.81
CA TYR A 497 -19.11 4.48 22.10
C TYR A 497 -19.85 3.23 22.55
N LEU A 498 -20.03 3.03 23.86
CA LEU A 498 -20.76 1.88 24.42
C LEU A 498 -22.26 1.95 24.15
N SER A 499 -22.80 3.14 23.87
CA SER A 499 -24.23 3.31 23.54
C SER A 499 -24.57 2.94 22.09
N LEU A 500 -23.55 2.84 21.21
CA LEU A 500 -23.76 2.49 19.80
C LEU A 500 -24.26 1.05 19.63
N SER A 501 -25.09 0.81 18.63
CA SER A 501 -25.45 -0.54 18.22
C SER A 501 -24.35 -1.19 17.39
N GLU A 502 -24.40 -2.52 17.25
CA GLU A 502 -23.52 -3.25 16.32
C GLU A 502 -23.74 -2.81 14.86
N ALA A 503 -24.94 -2.35 14.50
CA ALA A 503 -25.22 -1.82 13.18
C ALA A 503 -24.46 -0.50 12.92
N GLU A 504 -24.32 0.35 13.94
CA GLU A 504 -23.65 1.66 13.85
C GLU A 504 -22.12 1.56 13.91
N ALA A 505 -21.57 0.70 14.78
CA ALA A 505 -20.13 0.63 15.04
C ALA A 505 -19.45 -0.69 14.61
N GLY A 506 -20.22 -1.66 14.11
CA GLY A 506 -19.74 -3.02 13.94
C GLY A 506 -19.56 -3.76 15.26
N LYS A 507 -19.15 -5.03 15.17
CA LYS A 507 -18.83 -5.83 16.35
C LYS A 507 -17.55 -5.29 16.99
N ARG A 508 -17.68 -4.87 18.25
CA ARG A 508 -16.56 -4.39 19.07
C ARG A 508 -15.62 -5.53 19.42
N ASP A 509 -14.42 -5.15 19.85
CA ASP A 509 -13.48 -6.08 20.47
C ASP A 509 -14.16 -6.85 21.62
N PRO A 510 -14.04 -8.19 21.66
CA PRO A 510 -14.60 -9.02 22.72
C PRO A 510 -14.23 -8.55 24.13
N ILE A 511 -13.05 -7.96 24.33
CA ILE A 511 -12.66 -7.44 25.66
C ILE A 511 -13.53 -6.25 26.08
N ILE A 512 -13.97 -5.43 25.11
CA ILE A 512 -14.81 -4.26 25.34
C ILE A 512 -16.29 -4.64 25.41
N ALA A 513 -16.70 -5.70 24.72
CA ALA A 513 -18.10 -6.15 24.73
C ALA A 513 -18.65 -6.41 26.15
N SER A 514 -17.76 -6.72 27.10
CA SER A 514 -18.09 -6.93 28.52
C SER A 514 -18.05 -5.68 29.40
N LEU A 515 -17.61 -4.53 28.87
CA LEU A 515 -17.44 -3.28 29.62
C LEU A 515 -18.80 -2.63 29.91
N SER A 516 -19.07 -2.39 31.18
CA SER A 516 -20.11 -1.47 31.65
C SER A 516 -19.48 -0.30 32.38
N LEU A 517 -19.94 0.92 32.10
CA LEU A 517 -19.46 2.16 32.69
C LEU A 517 -20.64 2.99 33.20
N ASP A 518 -20.60 3.36 34.48
CA ASP A 518 -21.49 4.34 35.10
C ASP A 518 -20.67 5.33 35.93
N TYR A 519 -20.91 6.62 35.75
CA TYR A 519 -20.21 7.65 36.52
C TYR A 519 -21.10 8.86 36.79
N SER A 520 -20.87 9.48 37.93
CA SER A 520 -21.52 10.70 38.38
C SER A 520 -20.55 11.50 39.24
N LYS A 521 -20.87 12.76 39.57
CA LYS A 521 -20.05 13.59 40.49
C LYS A 521 -19.76 12.94 41.85
N LYS A 522 -20.47 11.87 42.23
CA LYS A 522 -20.32 11.17 43.50
C LYS A 522 -19.49 9.89 43.43
N ARG A 523 -19.44 9.21 42.29
CA ARG A 523 -18.79 7.90 42.14
C ARG A 523 -18.53 7.53 40.70
N ILE A 524 -17.56 6.65 40.47
CA ILE A 524 -17.37 5.90 39.23
C ILE A 524 -17.47 4.41 39.52
N ALA A 525 -18.28 3.73 38.71
CA ALA A 525 -18.46 2.30 38.74
C ALA A 525 -18.21 1.75 37.33
N LEU A 526 -17.27 0.83 37.22
CA LEU A 526 -16.97 0.13 35.98
C LEU A 526 -16.77 -1.36 36.22
N LYS A 527 -17.07 -2.14 35.20
CA LYS A 527 -16.94 -3.60 35.23
C LYS A 527 -16.54 -4.07 33.84
N THR A 528 -15.51 -4.89 33.78
CA THR A 528 -15.02 -5.54 32.58
C THR A 528 -15.03 -7.06 32.78
N GLY A 529 -14.50 -7.80 31.81
CA GLY A 529 -14.23 -9.22 31.94
C GLY A 529 -13.26 -9.54 33.08
N ALA A 530 -12.23 -8.70 33.29
CA ALA A 530 -11.16 -8.97 34.26
C ALA A 530 -11.28 -8.20 35.59
N TYR A 531 -11.90 -7.01 35.58
CA TYR A 531 -11.90 -6.12 36.75
C TYR A 531 -13.29 -5.58 37.07
N SER A 532 -13.47 -5.17 38.32
CA SER A 532 -14.56 -4.30 38.76
C SER A 532 -13.99 -3.19 39.63
N VAL A 533 -14.39 -1.96 39.37
CA VAL A 533 -13.95 -0.78 40.11
C VAL A 533 -15.16 0.01 40.53
N ASP A 534 -15.25 0.33 41.82
CA ASP A 534 -16.30 1.14 42.42
C ASP A 534 -15.66 2.15 43.40
N LEU A 535 -15.53 3.39 42.96
CA LEU A 535 -14.79 4.43 43.68
C LEU A 535 -15.69 5.63 43.97
N PRO A 536 -15.76 6.11 45.23
CA PRO A 536 -16.39 7.39 45.52
C PRO A 536 -15.50 8.54 45.02
N SER A 537 -16.10 9.72 44.80
CA SER A 537 -15.39 10.92 44.33
C SER A 537 -14.29 11.41 45.27
N SER A 538 -14.34 11.02 46.56
CA SER A 538 -13.26 11.29 47.53
C SER A 538 -11.96 10.54 47.22
N VAL A 539 -12.02 9.46 46.43
CA VAL A 539 -10.84 8.70 46.00
C VAL A 539 -10.38 9.17 44.63
N LEU A 540 -11.29 9.26 43.67
CA LEU A 540 -11.04 9.74 42.32
C LEU A 540 -12.29 10.50 41.87
N THR A 541 -12.17 11.80 41.61
CA THR A 541 -13.30 12.64 41.17
C THR A 541 -13.55 12.38 39.69
N PRO A 542 -14.63 11.66 39.31
CA PRO A 542 -14.90 11.43 37.90
C PRO A 542 -15.49 12.68 37.26
N ALA A 543 -15.09 12.93 36.02
CA ALA A 543 -15.58 13.99 35.16
C ALA A 543 -15.58 13.48 33.72
N ASP A 544 -16.21 14.22 32.82
CA ASP A 544 -16.29 13.84 31.40
C ASP A 544 -14.91 13.68 30.76
N ASP A 545 -13.94 14.49 31.17
CA ASP A 545 -12.53 14.50 30.74
C ASP A 545 -11.62 13.52 31.52
N THR A 546 -12.18 12.73 32.44
CA THR A 546 -11.45 11.62 33.05
C THR A 546 -11.16 10.59 31.97
N THR A 547 -9.93 10.11 31.87
CA THR A 547 -9.54 9.11 30.87
C THR A 547 -9.66 7.70 31.46
N LEU A 548 -10.32 6.81 30.73
CA LEU A 548 -10.30 5.37 30.95
C LEU A 548 -9.41 4.72 29.88
N GLY A 549 -8.40 3.98 30.31
CA GLY A 549 -7.52 3.20 29.45
C GLY A 549 -7.65 1.70 29.72
N LEU A 550 -7.63 0.91 28.67
CA LEU A 550 -7.56 -0.55 28.70
C LEU A 550 -6.34 -0.99 27.88
N SER A 551 -5.48 -1.85 28.46
CA SER A 551 -4.44 -2.53 27.70
C SER A 551 -4.83 -3.97 27.43
N ILE A 552 -4.38 -4.47 26.28
CA ILE A 552 -4.69 -5.82 25.81
C ILE A 552 -3.42 -6.68 25.87
N GLY A 553 -3.59 -7.97 26.03
CA GLY A 553 -2.53 -8.94 25.78
C GLY A 553 -3.14 -10.22 25.25
N TYR A 554 -2.32 -11.25 25.20
CA TYR A 554 -2.69 -12.51 24.58
C TYR A 554 -2.52 -13.67 25.56
N ALA A 555 -3.42 -14.63 25.48
CA ALA A 555 -3.39 -15.86 26.25
C ALA A 555 -3.96 -17.01 25.43
N PHE A 556 -3.64 -18.25 25.83
CA PHE A 556 -4.27 -19.43 25.27
C PHE A 556 -5.55 -19.78 26.03
N LYS A 557 -6.61 -20.08 25.28
CA LYS A 557 -7.85 -20.68 25.78
C LYS A 557 -8.25 -21.81 24.84
N ASP A 558 -8.38 -23.02 25.38
CA ASP A 558 -8.74 -24.23 24.61
C ASP A 558 -7.85 -24.45 23.37
N GLY A 559 -6.54 -24.18 23.51
CA GLY A 559 -5.55 -24.34 22.44
C GLY A 559 -5.49 -23.20 21.41
N LYS A 560 -6.40 -22.23 21.48
CA LYS A 560 -6.43 -21.04 20.61
C LYS A 560 -5.92 -19.80 21.32
N VAL A 561 -5.28 -18.91 20.58
CA VAL A 561 -4.90 -17.60 21.12
C VAL A 561 -6.13 -16.68 21.16
N VAL A 562 -6.32 -16.01 22.29
CA VAL A 562 -7.38 -15.02 22.49
C VAL A 562 -6.77 -13.73 23.03
N GLN A 563 -7.46 -12.62 22.78
CA GLN A 563 -7.16 -11.36 23.48
C GLN A 563 -7.68 -11.43 24.92
N GLU A 564 -6.90 -10.92 25.85
CA GLU A 564 -7.30 -10.71 27.24
C GLU A 564 -6.98 -9.30 27.70
N GLU A 565 -7.82 -8.77 28.58
CA GLU A 565 -7.56 -7.49 29.24
C GLU A 565 -6.39 -7.64 30.22
N ARG A 566 -5.37 -6.82 30.04
CA ARG A 566 -4.13 -6.84 30.84
C ARG A 566 -4.07 -5.73 31.86
N ALA A 567 -4.62 -4.56 31.55
CA ALA A 567 -4.67 -3.47 32.50
C ALA A 567 -5.91 -2.61 32.29
N LEU A 568 -6.33 -2.00 33.38
CA LEU A 568 -7.31 -0.92 33.41
C LEU A 568 -6.70 0.27 34.12
N SER A 569 -6.87 1.45 33.56
CA SER A 569 -6.41 2.71 34.15
C SER A 569 -7.50 3.78 34.17
N LEU A 570 -7.46 4.61 35.20
CA LEU A 570 -8.28 5.81 35.34
C LEU A 570 -7.37 6.99 35.63
N SER A 571 -7.48 8.06 34.86
CA SER A 571 -6.72 9.29 35.02
C SER A 571 -7.66 10.47 35.11
N THR A 572 -7.61 11.26 36.19
CA THR A 572 -8.24 12.58 36.15
C THR A 572 -7.47 13.50 35.19
N ASN A 573 -8.01 14.67 34.86
CA ASN A 573 -7.35 15.62 33.99
C ASN A 573 -5.95 15.96 34.55
N LYS A 574 -4.90 15.75 33.74
CA LYS A 574 -3.50 16.03 34.12
C LYS A 574 -3.23 17.49 34.49
N ARG A 575 -4.09 18.41 34.04
CA ARG A 575 -4.01 19.84 34.36
C ARG A 575 -4.75 20.22 35.65
N ALA A 576 -5.49 19.29 36.26
CA ALA A 576 -6.15 19.54 37.52
C ALA A 576 -5.13 19.59 38.67
N GLU A 577 -5.32 20.51 39.62
CA GLU A 577 -4.43 20.66 40.79
C GLU A 577 -4.35 19.38 41.64
N ASN A 578 -5.40 18.56 41.60
CA ASN A 578 -5.53 17.29 42.31
C ASN A 578 -5.48 16.10 41.35
N TYR A 579 -4.56 16.12 40.39
CA TYR A 579 -4.31 14.99 39.49
C TYR A 579 -4.17 13.66 40.24
N ARG A 580 -4.90 12.65 39.78
CA ARG A 580 -4.86 11.28 40.27
C ARG A 580 -4.88 10.32 39.09
N PHE A 581 -4.00 9.33 39.15
CA PHE A 581 -4.02 8.19 38.25
C PHE A 581 -4.03 6.91 39.06
N LEU A 582 -4.89 5.98 38.66
CA LEU A 582 -5.05 4.66 39.22
C LEU A 582 -4.87 3.66 38.08
N PHE A 583 -4.13 2.59 38.31
CA PHE A 583 -4.16 1.44 37.41
C PHE A 583 -4.17 0.12 38.17
N ILE A 584 -4.82 -0.88 37.57
CA ILE A 584 -4.68 -2.28 37.93
C ILE A 584 -4.21 -3.06 36.71
N SER A 585 -3.18 -3.91 36.87
CA SER A 585 -2.64 -4.69 35.77
C SER A 585 -2.31 -6.12 36.16
N LYS A 586 -2.81 -7.08 35.39
CA LYS A 586 -2.43 -8.50 35.42
C LYS A 586 -1.09 -8.69 34.72
N GLN A 587 -0.14 -9.26 35.45
CA GLN A 587 1.19 -9.64 34.97
C GLN A 587 1.28 -11.17 34.97
N PRO A 588 1.17 -11.82 33.81
CA PRO A 588 1.30 -13.28 33.73
C PRO A 588 2.73 -13.70 34.06
N LYS A 589 2.90 -14.92 34.58
CA LYS A 589 4.22 -15.52 34.71
C LYS A 589 4.83 -15.73 33.32
N PRO A 590 6.02 -15.20 33.03
CA PRO A 590 6.68 -15.45 31.76
C PRO A 590 6.98 -16.93 31.55
N ASP A 591 6.91 -17.39 30.31
CA ASP A 591 7.38 -18.72 29.94
C ASP A 591 8.89 -18.84 30.20
N LYS A 592 9.39 -20.07 30.37
CA LYS A 592 10.82 -20.34 30.59
C LYS A 592 11.72 -19.85 29.45
N SER A 593 11.17 -19.69 28.24
CA SER A 593 11.87 -19.16 27.07
C SER A 593 11.87 -17.62 26.99
N ALA A 594 11.25 -16.92 27.94
CA ALA A 594 11.27 -15.46 28.01
C ALA A 594 12.70 -14.92 28.19
N LEU A 595 12.91 -13.67 27.76
CA LEU A 595 14.14 -12.95 27.99
C LEU A 595 14.42 -12.85 29.49
N LYS A 596 15.71 -12.87 29.83
CA LYS A 596 16.16 -12.72 31.21
C LYS A 596 15.60 -11.45 31.86
N THR A 597 15.59 -10.34 31.13
CA THR A 597 15.03 -9.05 31.59
C THR A 597 13.54 -9.14 31.91
N THR A 598 12.77 -9.88 31.12
CA THR A 598 11.32 -10.07 31.32
C THR A 598 11.07 -10.95 32.55
N THR A 599 11.84 -12.03 32.70
CA THR A 599 11.80 -12.89 33.88
C THR A 599 12.18 -12.12 35.14
N GLU A 600 13.32 -11.43 35.15
CA GLU A 600 13.79 -10.63 36.30
C GLU A 600 12.81 -9.52 36.68
N SER A 601 12.21 -8.82 35.70
CA SER A 601 11.17 -7.82 35.96
C SER A 601 9.94 -8.44 36.62
N TRP A 602 9.51 -9.61 36.15
CA TRP A 602 8.38 -10.33 36.77
C TRP A 602 8.72 -10.81 38.19
N GLU A 603 9.93 -11.31 38.42
CA GLU A 603 10.37 -11.75 39.75
C GLU A 603 10.51 -10.59 40.73
N GLN A 604 11.03 -9.45 40.28
CA GLN A 604 11.09 -8.21 41.06
C GLN A 604 9.69 -7.81 41.56
N LYS A 605 8.70 -7.82 40.67
CA LYS A 605 7.29 -7.58 41.00
C LYS A 605 6.75 -8.67 41.93
N ARG A 606 6.92 -9.95 41.59
CA ARG A 606 6.46 -11.09 42.41
C ARG A 606 6.96 -10.98 43.84
N ASP A 607 8.21 -10.59 44.04
CA ASP A 607 8.89 -10.57 45.34
C ASP A 607 8.73 -9.25 46.10
N CYS A 608 7.91 -8.33 45.58
CA CYS A 608 7.66 -7.00 46.15
C CYS A 608 8.96 -6.21 46.36
N ILE A 609 9.90 -6.30 45.42
CA ILE A 609 11.14 -5.52 45.45
C ILE A 609 10.80 -4.08 45.00
N PRO A 610 11.34 -3.02 45.65
CA PRO A 610 11.08 -1.64 45.26
C PRO A 610 11.23 -1.42 43.74
N PRO A 611 10.31 -0.67 43.10
CA PRO A 611 9.24 0.14 43.71
C PRO A 611 7.93 -0.59 44.08
N TYR A 612 7.86 -1.92 43.95
CA TYR A 612 6.62 -2.70 44.10
C TYR A 612 6.30 -3.15 45.53
N ASP A 613 6.96 -2.55 46.53
CA ASP A 613 6.84 -2.93 47.95
C ASP A 613 5.68 -2.22 48.66
N GLY A 614 4.84 -1.48 47.93
CA GLY A 614 3.73 -0.69 48.46
C GLY A 614 4.17 0.58 49.19
N LYS A 615 5.46 0.94 49.17
CA LYS A 615 5.94 2.21 49.74
C LYS A 615 5.88 3.32 48.68
N PRO A 616 5.49 4.55 49.06
CA PRO A 616 5.42 5.65 48.13
C PRO A 616 6.82 6.17 47.79
N TYR A 617 7.03 6.53 46.54
CA TYR A 617 8.28 7.08 46.03
C TYR A 617 8.01 8.27 45.10
N ASP A 618 8.97 9.19 45.04
CA ASP A 618 8.89 10.36 44.16
C ASP A 618 9.66 10.06 42.88
N SER A 619 9.10 10.41 41.73
CA SER A 619 9.78 10.37 40.43
C SER A 619 9.27 11.48 39.54
N GLU A 620 10.17 12.17 38.85
CA GLU A 620 9.87 13.35 38.05
C GLU A 620 9.03 14.37 38.82
N GLN A 621 7.81 14.69 38.39
CA GLN A 621 6.92 15.66 39.04
C GLN A 621 5.80 14.99 39.85
N TYR A 622 5.93 13.71 40.18
CA TYR A 622 4.84 12.91 40.74
C TYR A 622 5.26 12.11 41.97
N THR A 623 4.25 11.77 42.79
CA THR A 623 4.37 10.79 43.87
C THR A 623 3.63 9.52 43.46
N PHE A 624 4.34 8.39 43.46
CA PHE A 624 3.82 7.08 43.06
C PHE A 624 3.68 6.15 44.27
N VAL A 625 2.86 5.12 44.13
CA VAL A 625 2.81 3.96 45.02
C VAL A 625 2.34 2.73 44.23
N ASP A 626 3.16 1.70 44.17
CA ASP A 626 2.84 0.44 43.49
C ASP A 626 2.81 -0.71 44.47
N LYS A 627 1.71 -1.45 44.49
CA LYS A 627 1.50 -2.60 45.38
C LYS A 627 1.15 -3.84 44.58
N ILE A 628 1.70 -4.97 45.02
CA ILE A 628 1.42 -6.28 44.44
C ILE A 628 0.24 -6.93 45.15
N LEU A 629 -0.72 -7.38 44.36
CA LEU A 629 -1.83 -8.22 44.80
C LEU A 629 -1.62 -9.63 44.21
N TYR A 630 -1.67 -10.64 45.06
CA TYR A 630 -1.59 -12.03 44.63
C TYR A 630 -2.98 -12.58 44.29
N PRO A 631 -3.07 -13.54 43.35
CA PRO A 631 -4.33 -14.22 43.08
C PRO A 631 -4.83 -15.01 44.30
N ASN A 632 -6.12 -15.35 44.31
CA ASN A 632 -6.74 -16.11 45.38
C ASN A 632 -5.97 -17.42 45.67
N GLY A 633 -5.68 -17.68 46.95
CA GLY A 633 -4.90 -18.85 47.38
C GLY A 633 -3.37 -18.66 47.36
N VAL A 634 -2.87 -17.54 46.82
CA VAL A 634 -1.45 -17.18 46.83
C VAL A 634 -1.20 -16.05 47.83
N THR A 635 -0.11 -16.15 48.58
CA THR A 635 0.33 -15.16 49.57
C THR A 635 1.78 -14.79 49.28
N TYR A 636 2.31 -13.76 49.96
CA TYR A 636 3.73 -13.46 49.88
C TYR A 636 4.61 -14.67 50.21
N LYS A 637 4.21 -15.55 51.14
CA LYS A 637 4.99 -16.74 51.50
C LYS A 637 4.93 -17.83 50.42
N THR A 638 3.84 -17.91 49.66
CA THR A 638 3.61 -18.93 48.62
C THR A 638 3.77 -18.40 47.19
N ARG A 639 4.24 -17.16 47.04
CA ARG A 639 4.34 -16.44 45.76
C ARG A 639 5.11 -17.16 44.64
N SER A 640 6.00 -18.09 44.97
CA SER A 640 6.71 -18.89 43.98
C SER A 640 5.78 -19.76 43.11
N SER A 641 4.58 -20.09 43.60
CA SER A 641 3.54 -20.81 42.85
C SER A 641 2.59 -19.90 42.07
N ALA A 642 2.83 -18.59 42.01
CA ALA A 642 1.96 -17.66 41.31
C ALA A 642 2.12 -17.82 39.79
N ASP A 643 1.02 -18.11 39.08
CA ASP A 643 0.98 -18.12 37.61
C ASP A 643 0.66 -16.73 37.02
N CYS A 644 0.22 -15.81 37.87
CA CYS A 644 0.17 -14.38 37.59
C CYS A 644 0.22 -13.59 38.89
N ILE A 645 0.50 -12.29 38.78
CA ILE A 645 0.39 -11.31 39.86
C ILE A 645 -0.35 -10.09 39.34
N TYR A 646 -0.88 -9.26 40.24
CA TYR A 646 -1.52 -8.01 39.86
C TYR A 646 -0.76 -6.84 40.48
N ILE A 647 -0.60 -5.77 39.71
CA ILE A 647 -0.10 -4.49 40.22
C ILE A 647 -1.31 -3.59 40.41
N LEU A 648 -1.47 -3.04 41.61
CA LEU A 648 -2.36 -1.93 41.90
C LEU A 648 -1.47 -0.71 42.17
N GLY A 649 -1.49 0.25 41.25
CA GLY A 649 -0.64 1.42 41.31
C GLY A 649 -1.42 2.73 41.33
N GLY A 650 -0.85 3.72 42.01
CA GLY A 650 -1.41 5.05 42.15
C GLY A 650 -0.36 6.14 41.92
N GLU A 651 -0.77 7.21 41.27
CA GLU A 651 0.07 8.37 40.97
C GLU A 651 -0.69 9.66 41.33
N LEU A 652 0.02 10.58 41.99
CA LEU A 652 -0.48 11.90 42.37
C LEU A 652 0.41 12.99 41.76
N GLY A 653 -0.19 14.08 41.29
CA GLY A 653 0.54 15.26 40.84
C GLY A 653 1.34 15.91 41.97
N GLY A 654 2.62 16.19 41.75
CA GLY A 654 3.56 16.77 42.72
C GLY A 654 4.36 15.72 43.51
N GLN A 655 5.57 16.09 43.91
CA GLN A 655 6.42 15.30 44.81
C GLN A 655 6.04 15.53 46.29
N GLY A 656 6.50 14.62 47.17
CA GLY A 656 6.39 14.77 48.63
C GLY A 656 5.01 14.41 49.19
N LYS A 657 4.10 13.87 48.38
CA LYS A 657 2.73 13.52 48.78
C LYS A 657 2.60 12.10 49.35
N LYS A 658 3.67 11.57 49.95
CA LYS A 658 3.78 10.14 50.38
C LYS A 658 2.61 9.66 51.24
N SER A 659 2.23 10.42 52.26
CA SER A 659 1.10 10.09 53.12
C SER A 659 -0.25 10.14 52.40
N GLU A 660 -0.39 11.03 51.40
CA GLU A 660 -1.59 11.10 50.57
C GLU A 660 -1.67 9.93 49.59
N ALA A 661 -0.55 9.56 48.96
CA ALA A 661 -0.45 8.42 48.06
C ALA A 661 -0.85 7.11 48.77
N LEU A 662 -0.36 6.90 50.00
CA LEU A 662 -0.75 5.75 50.83
C LEU A 662 -2.24 5.72 51.15
N ARG A 663 -2.85 6.87 51.49
CA ARG A 663 -4.30 6.95 51.72
C ARG A 663 -5.10 6.69 50.45
N PHE A 664 -4.63 7.23 49.33
CA PHE A 664 -5.27 7.07 48.02
C PHE A 664 -5.30 5.60 47.60
N ILE A 665 -4.15 4.92 47.59
CA ILE A 665 -4.09 3.52 47.14
C ILE A 665 -4.85 2.57 48.08
N ALA A 666 -4.80 2.81 49.40
CA ALA A 666 -5.55 2.01 50.37
C ALA A 666 -7.07 2.20 50.23
N ALA A 667 -7.52 3.39 49.83
CA ALA A 667 -8.93 3.63 49.54
C ALA A 667 -9.34 3.02 48.19
N ALA A 668 -8.48 3.10 47.17
CA ALA A 668 -8.71 2.48 45.87
C ALA A 668 -8.80 0.95 45.96
N GLU A 669 -7.92 0.30 46.73
CA GLU A 669 -7.93 -1.15 46.95
C GLU A 669 -9.27 -1.67 47.48
N LYS A 670 -9.98 -0.87 48.29
CA LYS A 670 -11.32 -1.24 48.78
C LYS A 670 -12.37 -1.28 47.68
N GLY A 671 -12.20 -0.51 46.61
CA GLY A 671 -13.12 -0.40 45.48
C GLY A 671 -12.73 -1.22 44.25
N VAL A 672 -11.50 -1.74 44.17
CA VAL A 672 -11.01 -2.53 43.02
C VAL A 672 -11.08 -4.03 43.31
N ARG A 673 -11.58 -4.82 42.36
CA ARG A 673 -11.66 -6.29 42.43
C ARG A 673 -11.18 -6.91 41.13
N VAL A 674 -10.43 -8.00 41.25
CA VAL A 674 -10.12 -8.93 40.16
C VAL A 674 -11.26 -9.95 40.07
N ARG A 675 -11.71 -10.27 38.87
CA ARG A 675 -12.87 -11.15 38.61
C ARG A 675 -12.48 -12.56 38.18
#